data_AF-A0A553I733-F1
#
_entry.id   AF-A0A553I733-F1
#
_cell.length_a   1.000
_cell.length_b   1.000
_cell.length_c   1.000
_cell.angle_alpha   90.00
_cell.angle_beta   90.00
_cell.angle_gamma   90.00
#
_symmetry.space_group_name_H-M   'P 1'
#
loop_
_entity.id
_entity.type
_entity.pdbx_description
1 polymer ?
#
loop_
_entity_poly.entity_id
_entity_poly.type
_entity_poly.pdbx_seq_one_letter_code
_entity_poly.pdbx_strand_id
1 'polypeptide(L)'
;MSTPTSPTQPIKSTLPTRPLSPWAARFSSGLIIKNFPDSIWDNSSHSGLAPELPRFDDPVHYADMTGKHPIRDPPTNHEELDKLFRSEGYQIGALRGIRTWEAAILNRWVRFSAKTGNISAGHLLSDAGEYAKVLQAIFDSETVKVDESRWAPWLQKAQWLNWVETSPLGGGEARTWTVDNEKIWSTLRISLELVDRIFKTLIDERHDAGLDLICFYHSQEQYIARLNGTPCQYDSMTQHSKSEWTEKLEDLLSLLLFLVHEITHAITMARMMRLVPGELQSDPLYGFQEPIVDCEGISEIGEWFEGQVFGGLCWAHKKCAPGAWMNGDSKSKMYYIPTSWHSKIMSEDFWKAPGVPQKSKNFFHRPSVFVNESFSAGIMTGDWEETQAIYPDPQIDTYEEDLRIVQHWHNRHNTWKHLRSAWYDDEYFQWKYSPWFHLTGRWEIETFADAFADRDEVGCAIIALKLADRVGWRRDLATFNQDIPQVGGDFHPNWVFHCIAAKDKVPGLLMMAAIPIREKRIEREDEDQEKTIILTPSRNMVTTYGLETDIKLEQISTGSIKQNHVEKSELFDHVNGRGQIEDGFTQFDYLALAVDVVSRVTSQAVVHFSWISAIKSAIQKLSEDRQEIQAKYPDGHADRWASDWAFETPKYDKERGVYNADGSTRVLKFDAVSRRYGW
;
A
#
# COMPACT_ATOMS: atom_id res chain seq x y z
N MET A 1 37.42 18.32 -36.42
CA MET A 1 36.05 18.45 -35.89
C MET A 1 35.31 17.19 -36.30
N SER A 2 34.95 16.35 -35.33
CA SER A 2 34.30 15.06 -35.52
C SER A 2 32.92 15.14 -34.89
N THR A 3 31.87 14.75 -35.60
CA THR A 3 30.51 14.73 -35.04
C THR A 3 30.37 13.65 -33.96
N PRO A 4 29.69 13.91 -32.84
CA PRO A 4 29.33 12.86 -31.88
C PRO A 4 28.48 11.77 -32.55
N THR A 5 28.70 10.51 -32.19
CA THR A 5 27.83 9.39 -32.58
C THR A 5 26.51 9.44 -31.81
N SER A 6 25.41 9.03 -32.46
CA SER A 6 24.07 9.00 -31.88
C SER A 6 24.00 8.20 -30.56
N PRO A 7 23.09 8.56 -29.63
CA PRO A 7 22.91 7.81 -28.39
C PRO A 7 22.41 6.39 -28.69
N THR A 8 22.98 5.41 -27.97
CA THR A 8 22.58 4.02 -28.01
C THR A 8 21.14 3.87 -27.52
N GLN A 9 20.27 3.17 -28.25
CA GLN A 9 18.92 2.89 -27.75
C GLN A 9 18.98 1.98 -26.49
N PRO A 10 18.09 2.19 -25.50
CA PRO A 10 18.07 1.38 -24.28
C PRO A 10 17.75 -0.08 -24.61
N ILE A 11 18.51 -0.99 -23.99
CA ILE A 11 18.34 -2.43 -24.17
C ILE A 11 17.05 -2.84 -23.48
N LYS A 12 15.97 -3.09 -24.24
CA LYS A 12 14.76 -3.72 -23.71
C LYS A 12 15.13 -5.11 -23.18
N SER A 13 14.95 -5.32 -21.88
CA SER A 13 15.22 -6.59 -21.22
C SER A 13 14.45 -7.74 -21.88
N THR A 14 15.17 -8.70 -22.44
CA THR A 14 14.61 -9.92 -23.05
C THR A 14 14.68 -11.11 -22.09
N LEU A 15 14.43 -10.89 -20.80
CA LEU A 15 14.32 -11.99 -19.84
C LEU A 15 13.15 -12.90 -20.25
N PRO A 16 13.34 -14.23 -20.32
CA PRO A 16 12.26 -15.14 -20.68
C PRO A 16 11.18 -15.11 -19.59
N THR A 17 9.98 -14.64 -19.96
CA THR A 17 8.83 -14.55 -19.06
C THR A 17 8.47 -15.94 -18.54
N ARG A 18 8.76 -16.19 -17.26
CA ARG A 18 8.25 -17.36 -16.55
C ARG A 18 6.72 -17.29 -16.50
N PRO A 19 6.01 -18.44 -16.42
CA PRO A 19 4.59 -18.40 -16.13
C PRO A 19 4.36 -17.65 -14.82
N LEU A 20 3.40 -16.71 -14.83
CA LEU A 20 2.89 -16.14 -13.60
C LEU A 20 2.15 -17.24 -12.84
N SER A 21 2.43 -17.39 -11.54
CA SER A 21 1.54 -18.12 -10.67
C SER A 21 0.20 -17.41 -10.58
N PRO A 22 -0.89 -18.06 -10.12
CA PRO A 22 -2.16 -17.36 -10.07
C PRO A 22 -2.18 -16.23 -9.01
N TRP A 23 -1.23 -16.22 -8.05
CA TRP A 23 -0.93 -15.04 -7.21
C TRP A 23 -0.30 -13.89 -8.00
N ALA A 24 0.67 -14.15 -8.87
CA ALA A 24 1.24 -13.12 -9.75
C ALA A 24 0.27 -12.66 -10.85
N ALA A 25 -0.61 -13.54 -11.33
CA ALA A 25 -1.67 -13.17 -12.28
C ALA A 25 -2.74 -12.28 -11.61
N ARG A 26 -3.15 -12.62 -10.38
CA ARG A 26 -4.17 -11.86 -9.63
C ARG A 26 -3.68 -10.52 -9.10
N PHE A 27 -2.43 -10.42 -8.62
CA PHE A 27 -1.93 -9.24 -7.91
C PHE A 27 -0.80 -8.47 -8.64
N SER A 28 -0.51 -8.82 -9.90
CA SER A 28 0.77 -8.58 -10.59
C SER A 28 2.00 -9.10 -9.82
N SER A 29 3.16 -9.03 -10.45
CA SER A 29 4.45 -9.24 -9.79
C SER A 29 5.34 -7.99 -9.71
N GLY A 30 4.88 -6.80 -10.17
CA GLY A 30 5.79 -5.65 -10.29
C GLY A 30 5.21 -4.23 -10.37
N LEU A 31 3.95 -3.98 -10.00
CA LEU A 31 3.31 -2.66 -10.20
C LEU A 31 3.06 -1.83 -8.94
N ILE A 32 2.76 -2.44 -7.79
CA ILE A 32 2.57 -1.70 -6.52
C ILE A 32 3.94 -1.30 -5.94
N ILE A 33 4.91 -2.22 -5.97
CA ILE A 33 6.33 -1.95 -5.72
C ILE A 33 7.15 -2.72 -6.76
N LYS A 34 7.77 -2.01 -7.73
CA LYS A 34 8.67 -2.61 -8.75
C LYS A 34 9.85 -3.37 -8.15
N ASN A 35 10.26 -3.00 -6.94
CA ASN A 35 11.42 -3.49 -6.21
C ASN A 35 11.06 -4.58 -5.19
N PHE A 36 9.85 -5.17 -5.25
CA PHE A 36 9.66 -6.51 -4.70
C PHE A 36 10.08 -7.52 -5.78
N PRO A 37 11.25 -8.17 -5.65
CA PRO A 37 11.73 -9.05 -6.71
C PRO A 37 10.77 -10.21 -6.91
N ASP A 38 10.36 -10.42 -8.17
CA ASP A 38 9.61 -11.58 -8.69
C ASP A 38 9.94 -12.83 -7.86
N SER A 39 9.02 -13.26 -7.02
CA SER A 39 9.36 -14.22 -5.97
C SER A 39 9.28 -15.63 -6.57
N ILE A 40 10.40 -16.07 -7.17
CA ILE A 40 10.39 -17.25 -8.04
C ILE A 40 10.44 -18.55 -7.24
N TRP A 41 9.49 -19.45 -7.51
CA TRP A 41 9.53 -20.86 -7.09
C TRP A 41 8.65 -21.72 -7.99
N ASP A 42 8.91 -23.02 -7.99
CA ASP A 42 8.17 -24.03 -8.77
C ASP A 42 8.04 -23.61 -10.26
N ASN A 43 9.17 -23.10 -10.79
CA ASN A 43 9.38 -22.50 -12.12
C ASN A 43 8.46 -21.32 -12.50
N SER A 44 7.70 -20.79 -11.56
CA SER A 44 6.76 -19.69 -11.77
C SER A 44 7.23 -18.42 -11.06
N SER A 45 6.83 -17.25 -11.56
CA SER A 45 6.96 -15.98 -10.84
C SER A 45 5.74 -15.78 -9.94
N HIS A 46 5.95 -15.37 -8.69
CA HIS A 46 4.87 -15.10 -7.73
C HIS A 46 4.87 -13.63 -7.31
N SER A 47 3.71 -13.14 -6.87
CA SER A 47 3.58 -11.81 -6.26
C SER A 47 4.23 -11.79 -4.87
N GLY A 48 4.67 -10.61 -4.41
CA GLY A 48 5.07 -10.41 -3.01
C GLY A 48 3.96 -10.73 -1.99
N LEU A 49 2.69 -10.75 -2.45
CA LEU A 49 1.54 -11.18 -1.64
C LEU A 49 1.37 -12.70 -1.55
N ALA A 50 2.10 -13.52 -2.30
CA ALA A 50 2.00 -14.97 -2.17
C ALA A 50 2.62 -15.46 -0.83
N PRO A 51 1.95 -16.34 -0.05
CA PRO A 51 2.46 -16.76 1.25
C PRO A 51 3.55 -17.83 1.10
N GLU A 52 4.71 -17.54 1.69
CA GLU A 52 5.93 -18.32 1.45
C GLU A 52 5.98 -19.67 2.15
N LEU A 53 5.82 -19.71 3.48
CA LEU A 53 6.09 -20.90 4.31
C LEU A 53 5.31 -20.90 5.64
N PRO A 54 4.76 -22.04 6.10
CA PRO A 54 4.49 -23.27 5.32
C PRO A 54 3.39 -23.04 4.27
N ARG A 55 3.47 -23.69 3.11
CA ARG A 55 2.45 -23.59 2.04
C ARG A 55 1.28 -24.53 2.30
N PHE A 56 0.54 -24.24 3.38
CA PHE A 56 -0.65 -25.00 3.76
C PHE A 56 -1.88 -24.44 3.01
N ASP A 57 -2.35 -25.21 2.03
CA ASP A 57 -3.26 -24.83 0.94
C ASP A 57 -2.69 -23.70 0.05
N ASP A 58 -2.78 -23.84 -1.28
CA ASP A 58 -2.53 -22.71 -2.18
C ASP A 58 -3.72 -21.75 -2.10
N PRO A 59 -3.59 -20.52 -1.56
CA PRO A 59 -4.73 -19.63 -1.35
C PRO A 59 -5.20 -18.94 -2.63
N VAL A 60 -4.75 -19.36 -3.81
CA VAL A 60 -5.55 -19.21 -5.03
C VAL A 60 -6.93 -19.88 -4.85
N HIS A 61 -6.98 -20.94 -4.04
CA HIS A 61 -8.14 -21.80 -3.86
C HIS A 61 -8.70 -21.75 -2.43
N TYR A 62 -9.19 -20.58 -2.00
CA TYR A 62 -9.64 -20.29 -0.63
C TYR A 62 -10.57 -21.34 0.03
N ALA A 63 -11.39 -22.05 -0.75
CA ALA A 63 -12.28 -23.09 -0.21
C ALA A 63 -11.71 -24.52 -0.22
N ASP A 64 -10.63 -24.78 -0.97
CA ASP A 64 -9.98 -26.10 -1.03
C ASP A 64 -9.00 -26.30 0.14
N MET A 65 -9.50 -26.91 1.22
CA MET A 65 -8.68 -27.49 2.29
C MET A 65 -8.51 -29.01 2.13
N THR A 66 -8.69 -29.54 0.92
CA THR A 66 -8.53 -30.97 0.61
C THR A 66 -7.22 -31.27 -0.10
N GLY A 67 -6.56 -30.23 -0.62
CA GLY A 67 -5.24 -30.27 -1.21
C GLY A 67 -4.21 -30.91 -0.28
N LYS A 68 -3.69 -32.08 -0.69
CA LYS A 68 -2.49 -32.70 -0.11
C LYS A 68 -1.23 -31.94 -0.52
N HIS A 69 -1.24 -30.62 -0.39
CA HIS A 69 -0.01 -29.82 -0.51
C HIS A 69 0.96 -30.36 0.54
N PRO A 70 2.18 -30.77 0.15
CA PRO A 70 3.15 -31.21 1.13
C PRO A 70 3.39 -30.03 2.08
N ILE A 71 3.15 -30.25 3.38
CA ILE A 71 3.54 -29.30 4.42
C ILE A 71 5.05 -29.18 4.29
N ARG A 72 5.50 -28.10 3.63
CA ARG A 72 6.92 -27.85 3.43
C ARG A 72 7.55 -27.68 4.80
N ASP A 73 8.66 -28.37 5.01
CA ASP A 73 9.43 -28.30 6.26
C ASP A 73 9.75 -26.84 6.63
N PRO A 74 10.03 -26.55 7.91
CA PRO A 74 10.46 -25.23 8.35
C PRO A 74 11.59 -24.65 7.48
N PRO A 75 11.67 -23.31 7.33
CA PRO A 75 12.68 -22.65 6.51
C PRO A 75 14.08 -23.25 6.70
N THR A 76 14.66 -23.78 5.61
CA THR A 76 15.84 -24.65 5.69
C THR A 76 17.14 -23.88 5.91
N ASN A 77 17.09 -22.56 5.75
CA ASN A 77 18.22 -21.64 5.82
C ASN A 77 17.73 -20.20 6.03
N HIS A 78 18.66 -19.27 6.31
CA HIS A 78 18.33 -17.86 6.58
C HIS A 78 17.75 -17.09 5.38
N GLU A 79 18.08 -17.46 4.14
CA GLU A 79 17.54 -16.81 2.94
C GLU A 79 16.04 -17.09 2.77
N GLU A 80 15.58 -18.30 3.16
CA GLU A 80 14.15 -18.62 3.23
C GLU A 80 13.42 -17.92 4.38
N LEU A 81 14.10 -17.68 5.52
CA LEU A 81 13.55 -16.89 6.63
C LEU A 81 13.37 -15.42 6.24
N ASP A 82 14.39 -14.81 5.64
CA ASP A 82 14.31 -13.42 5.17
C ASP A 82 13.22 -13.22 4.13
N LYS A 83 13.13 -14.15 3.16
CA LYS A 83 12.09 -14.15 2.13
C LYS A 83 10.70 -14.30 2.72
N LEU A 84 10.52 -15.23 3.68
CA LEU A 84 9.27 -15.37 4.43
C LEU A 84 8.89 -14.08 5.16
N PHE A 85 9.76 -13.54 6.00
CA PHE A 85 9.42 -12.41 6.84
C PHE A 85 9.31 -11.09 6.05
N ARG A 86 10.11 -10.89 4.99
CA ARG A 86 9.92 -9.81 3.99
C ARG A 86 8.54 -9.94 3.32
N SER A 87 8.11 -11.13 2.94
CA SER A 87 6.77 -11.34 2.35
C SER A 87 5.63 -11.07 3.35
N GLU A 88 5.73 -11.51 4.61
CA GLU A 88 4.68 -11.25 5.60
C GLU A 88 4.62 -9.78 6.02
N GLY A 89 5.77 -9.10 6.20
CA GLY A 89 5.80 -7.66 6.47
C GLY A 89 5.18 -6.84 5.34
N TYR A 90 5.41 -7.24 4.08
CA TYR A 90 4.76 -6.62 2.93
C TYR A 90 3.26 -6.93 2.83
N GLN A 91 2.83 -8.16 3.10
CA GLN A 91 1.40 -8.51 3.17
C GLN A 91 0.70 -7.69 4.27
N ILE A 92 1.28 -7.64 5.47
CA ILE A 92 0.77 -6.86 6.60
C ILE A 92 0.66 -5.37 6.23
N GLY A 93 1.63 -4.80 5.51
CA GLY A 93 1.55 -3.41 5.07
C GLY A 93 0.51 -3.15 3.97
N ALA A 94 0.60 -3.91 2.87
CA ALA A 94 -0.26 -3.76 1.70
C ALA A 94 -1.73 -4.09 2.01
N LEU A 95 -1.98 -5.11 2.83
CA LEU A 95 -3.30 -5.56 3.27
C LEU A 95 -3.69 -5.00 4.65
N ARG A 96 -3.05 -3.92 5.10
CA ARG A 96 -3.41 -3.14 6.31
C ARG A 96 -3.43 -3.87 7.66
N GLY A 97 -2.82 -5.05 7.74
CA GLY A 97 -2.66 -5.82 8.98
C GLY A 97 -3.10 -7.28 8.92
N ILE A 98 -3.55 -7.76 7.76
CA ILE A 98 -3.74 -9.19 7.51
C ILE A 98 -2.61 -9.79 6.68
N ARG A 99 -2.33 -11.06 6.90
CA ARG A 99 -1.54 -11.90 5.99
C ARG A 99 -2.41 -12.43 4.86
N THR A 100 -1.81 -12.90 3.78
CA THR A 100 -2.57 -13.48 2.66
C THR A 100 -3.37 -14.74 3.05
N TRP A 101 -2.82 -15.60 3.92
CA TRP A 101 -3.55 -16.79 4.39
C TRP A 101 -4.67 -16.46 5.40
N GLU A 102 -4.68 -15.25 5.92
CA GLU A 102 -5.73 -14.68 6.80
C GLU A 102 -6.84 -14.06 5.95
N ALA A 103 -6.47 -13.25 4.94
CA ALA A 103 -7.37 -12.76 3.89
C ALA A 103 -8.18 -13.90 3.23
N ALA A 104 -7.52 -15.04 3.00
CA ALA A 104 -8.16 -16.25 2.47
C ALA A 104 -9.37 -16.77 3.27
N ILE A 105 -9.48 -16.43 4.56
CA ILE A 105 -10.59 -16.85 5.43
C ILE A 105 -11.77 -15.89 5.29
N LEU A 106 -11.48 -14.59 5.25
CA LEU A 106 -12.43 -13.51 4.99
C LEU A 106 -13.05 -13.66 3.60
N ASN A 107 -12.22 -14.04 2.62
CA ASN A 107 -12.55 -14.15 1.22
C ASN A 107 -12.93 -15.57 0.78
N ARG A 108 -13.27 -16.47 1.73
CA ARG A 108 -13.56 -17.88 1.43
C ARG A 108 -14.94 -18.11 0.82
N TRP A 109 -15.94 -17.39 1.31
CA TRP A 109 -17.34 -17.68 1.05
C TRP A 109 -18.07 -16.45 0.53
N VAL A 110 -18.79 -16.58 -0.59
CA VAL A 110 -19.92 -15.68 -0.91
C VAL A 110 -21.22 -16.34 -0.47
N ARG A 111 -22.20 -15.51 -0.13
CA ARG A 111 -23.57 -15.92 0.14
C ARG A 111 -24.50 -14.76 -0.24
N PHE A 112 -25.36 -15.00 -1.22
CA PHE A 112 -26.37 -14.03 -1.62
C PHE A 112 -27.61 -14.15 -0.74
N SER A 113 -28.13 -15.38 -0.55
CA SER A 113 -29.36 -15.61 0.21
C SER A 113 -29.29 -16.80 1.17
N ALA A 114 -30.34 -17.01 1.97
CA ALA A 114 -30.54 -18.26 2.70
C ALA A 114 -30.80 -19.47 1.76
N LYS A 115 -31.32 -19.24 0.55
CA LYS A 115 -31.66 -20.28 -0.43
C LYS A 115 -30.43 -20.92 -1.07
N THR A 116 -29.39 -20.14 -1.40
CA THR A 116 -28.15 -20.67 -1.98
C THR A 116 -27.15 -21.14 -0.94
N GLY A 117 -27.23 -20.64 0.29
CA GLY A 117 -26.24 -20.89 1.33
C GLY A 117 -24.87 -20.29 0.99
N ASN A 118 -23.82 -20.83 1.61
CA ASN A 118 -22.43 -20.43 1.37
C ASN A 118 -21.91 -21.14 0.10
N ILE A 119 -21.27 -20.38 -0.77
CA ILE A 119 -20.67 -20.81 -2.04
C ILE A 119 -19.19 -20.40 -2.01
N SER A 120 -18.30 -21.13 -2.68
CA SER A 120 -16.90 -20.73 -2.79
C SER A 120 -16.78 -19.34 -3.43
N ALA A 121 -16.04 -18.44 -2.79
CA ALA A 121 -15.69 -17.13 -3.36
C ALA A 121 -14.41 -17.20 -4.19
N GLY A 122 -13.40 -17.93 -3.71
CA GLY A 122 -12.21 -18.27 -4.49
C GLY A 122 -12.49 -19.42 -5.47
N HIS A 123 -11.67 -19.53 -6.50
CA HIS A 123 -11.68 -20.68 -7.41
C HIS A 123 -11.43 -21.99 -6.65
N LEU A 124 -11.91 -23.12 -7.13
CA LEU A 124 -11.33 -24.45 -6.84
C LEU A 124 -10.43 -24.87 -8.01
N LEU A 125 -9.55 -25.85 -7.78
CA LEU A 125 -8.77 -26.50 -8.86
C LEU A 125 -9.67 -27.13 -9.96
N SER A 126 -10.96 -27.33 -9.66
CA SER A 126 -11.98 -27.91 -10.55
C SER A 126 -12.86 -26.89 -11.30
N ASP A 127 -12.69 -25.59 -11.10
CA ASP A 127 -13.74 -24.62 -11.48
C ASP A 127 -13.83 -24.27 -12.97
N ALA A 128 -12.86 -24.74 -13.77
CA ALA A 128 -12.89 -24.59 -15.21
C ALA A 128 -14.11 -25.31 -15.83
N GLY A 129 -14.93 -24.56 -16.58
CA GLY A 129 -16.08 -25.10 -17.31
C GLY A 129 -17.41 -24.91 -16.59
N GLU A 130 -18.09 -26.01 -16.23
CA GLU A 130 -19.49 -25.94 -15.78
C GLU A 130 -19.69 -25.27 -14.41
N TYR A 131 -18.72 -25.37 -13.48
CA TYR A 131 -18.88 -24.75 -12.16
C TYR A 131 -18.88 -23.22 -12.25
N ALA A 132 -17.99 -22.61 -13.04
CA ALA A 132 -18.02 -21.18 -13.32
C ALA A 132 -19.38 -20.71 -13.90
N LYS A 133 -20.02 -21.51 -14.76
CA LYS A 133 -21.38 -21.21 -15.26
C LYS A 133 -22.45 -21.29 -14.16
N VAL A 134 -22.32 -22.23 -13.22
CA VAL A 134 -23.21 -22.33 -12.05
C VAL A 134 -23.02 -21.13 -11.12
N LEU A 135 -21.78 -20.69 -10.87
CA LEU A 135 -21.49 -19.47 -10.11
C LEU A 135 -22.12 -18.23 -10.78
N GLN A 136 -21.92 -18.05 -12.09
CA GLN A 136 -22.51 -16.95 -12.84
C GLN A 136 -24.05 -17.01 -12.80
N ALA A 137 -24.66 -18.17 -13.00
CA ALA A 137 -26.12 -18.32 -12.93
C ALA A 137 -26.68 -18.03 -11.52
N ILE A 138 -25.93 -18.31 -10.46
CA ILE A 138 -26.30 -17.93 -9.09
C ILE A 138 -26.17 -16.40 -8.91
N PHE A 139 -25.05 -15.80 -9.34
CA PHE A 139 -24.85 -14.35 -9.32
C PHE A 139 -25.99 -13.64 -10.05
N ASP A 140 -26.22 -13.98 -11.33
CA ASP A 140 -27.25 -13.39 -12.19
C ASP A 140 -28.67 -13.54 -11.62
N SER A 141 -28.95 -14.63 -10.88
CA SER A 141 -30.28 -14.89 -10.33
C SER A 141 -30.52 -14.26 -8.95
N GLU A 142 -29.54 -14.26 -8.04
CA GLU A 142 -29.73 -13.77 -6.66
C GLU A 142 -29.33 -12.30 -6.44
N THR A 143 -28.46 -11.72 -7.28
CA THR A 143 -28.03 -10.31 -7.14
C THR A 143 -29.15 -9.31 -7.34
N VAL A 144 -28.95 -8.07 -6.87
CA VAL A 144 -29.87 -6.95 -7.07
C VAL A 144 -30.26 -6.78 -8.53
N LYS A 145 -31.56 -6.66 -8.79
CA LYS A 145 -32.09 -6.40 -10.13
C LYS A 145 -32.08 -4.90 -10.38
N VAL A 146 -31.18 -4.48 -11.26
CA VAL A 146 -30.96 -3.09 -11.63
C VAL A 146 -32.16 -2.53 -12.38
N ASP A 147 -32.69 -1.41 -11.91
CA ASP A 147 -33.80 -0.69 -12.54
C ASP A 147 -33.45 0.80 -12.69
N GLU A 148 -32.70 1.10 -13.75
CA GLU A 148 -32.24 2.46 -14.08
C GLU A 148 -33.40 3.48 -14.20
N SER A 149 -34.65 3.02 -14.40
CA SER A 149 -35.83 3.88 -14.47
C SER A 149 -36.28 4.41 -13.10
N ARG A 150 -35.88 3.73 -12.01
CA ARG A 150 -36.22 4.11 -10.63
C ARG A 150 -35.13 4.93 -9.96
N TRP A 151 -33.91 4.98 -10.50
CA TRP A 151 -32.78 5.68 -9.91
C TRP A 151 -33.03 7.18 -9.72
N ALA A 152 -32.39 7.76 -8.69
CA ALA A 152 -32.30 9.20 -8.57
C ALA A 152 -31.71 9.82 -9.86
N PRO A 153 -32.22 10.97 -10.37
CA PRO A 153 -31.87 11.47 -11.71
C PRO A 153 -30.38 11.69 -11.94
N TRP A 154 -29.61 11.96 -10.88
CA TRP A 154 -28.16 12.21 -10.90
C TRP A 154 -27.31 10.93 -11.02
N LEU A 155 -27.88 9.73 -10.82
CA LEU A 155 -27.21 8.44 -11.03
C LEU A 155 -27.34 7.92 -12.47
N GLN A 156 -28.34 8.39 -13.22
CA GLN A 156 -28.70 7.86 -14.54
C GLN A 156 -27.54 7.94 -15.55
N LYS A 157 -27.50 7.00 -16.52
CA LYS A 157 -26.44 6.90 -17.53
C LYS A 157 -26.12 8.22 -18.27
N ALA A 158 -27.11 9.08 -18.46
CA ALA A 158 -26.97 10.39 -19.11
C ALA A 158 -26.18 11.44 -18.29
N GLN A 159 -25.85 11.17 -17.02
CA GLN A 159 -25.06 12.06 -16.15
C GLN A 159 -23.57 11.75 -16.19
N TRP A 160 -23.19 10.58 -16.69
CA TRP A 160 -21.81 10.11 -16.68
C TRP A 160 -21.05 10.60 -17.91
N LEU A 161 -19.83 11.09 -17.67
CA LEU A 161 -18.87 11.48 -18.69
C LEU A 161 -17.98 10.28 -19.05
N ASN A 162 -17.65 10.16 -20.34
CA ASN A 162 -16.57 9.31 -20.81
C ASN A 162 -15.22 9.96 -20.43
N TRP A 163 -14.19 9.14 -20.19
CA TRP A 163 -12.90 9.60 -19.65
C TRP A 163 -11.75 9.13 -20.55
N VAL A 164 -10.87 10.06 -20.92
CA VAL A 164 -9.69 9.80 -21.76
C VAL A 164 -8.45 10.45 -21.16
N GLU A 165 -7.52 9.61 -20.70
CA GLU A 165 -6.14 10.02 -20.37
C GLU A 165 -5.31 9.94 -21.64
N THR A 166 -5.13 11.09 -22.29
CA THR A 166 -4.38 11.20 -23.56
C THR A 166 -2.87 11.13 -23.37
N SER A 167 -2.39 11.57 -22.20
CA SER A 167 -0.98 11.57 -21.79
C SER A 167 -0.82 10.80 -20.47
N PRO A 168 -0.75 9.45 -20.49
CA PRO A 168 -0.53 8.66 -19.29
C PRO A 168 0.93 8.80 -18.82
N LEU A 169 1.12 8.97 -17.50
CA LEU A 169 2.42 9.05 -16.85
C LEU A 169 3.32 7.88 -17.29
N GLY A 170 4.55 8.19 -17.75
CA GLY A 170 5.50 7.20 -18.25
C GLY A 170 5.30 6.72 -19.70
N GLY A 171 4.46 7.38 -20.51
CA GLY A 171 4.44 7.18 -21.97
C GLY A 171 3.77 5.89 -22.46
N GLY A 172 2.79 5.38 -21.71
CA GLY A 172 1.95 4.25 -22.14
C GLY A 172 0.92 4.62 -23.22
N GLU A 173 0.13 3.64 -23.66
CA GLU A 173 -1.02 3.90 -24.53
C GLU A 173 -2.12 4.70 -23.81
N ALA A 174 -2.75 5.64 -24.52
CA ALA A 174 -3.82 6.49 -24.00
C ALA A 174 -4.97 5.66 -23.40
N ARG A 175 -5.29 5.88 -22.12
CA ARG A 175 -6.30 5.09 -21.42
C ARG A 175 -7.68 5.70 -21.63
N THR A 176 -8.58 4.95 -22.26
CA THR A 176 -9.98 5.35 -22.49
C THR A 176 -10.94 4.50 -21.67
N TRP A 177 -11.95 5.15 -21.07
CA TRP A 177 -13.09 4.53 -20.41
C TRP A 177 -14.37 5.24 -20.84
N THR A 178 -15.46 4.49 -20.96
CA THR A 178 -16.74 5.03 -21.43
C THR A 178 -17.91 4.22 -20.90
N VAL A 179 -18.95 4.90 -20.42
CA VAL A 179 -20.23 4.26 -20.04
C VAL A 179 -20.98 3.70 -21.26
N ASP A 180 -20.63 4.15 -22.47
CA ASP A 180 -21.19 3.61 -23.72
C ASP A 180 -20.63 2.20 -24.06
N ASN A 181 -19.59 1.73 -23.34
CA ASN A 181 -19.17 0.33 -23.35
C ASN A 181 -20.03 -0.47 -22.36
N GLU A 182 -20.87 -1.37 -22.88
CA GLU A 182 -21.82 -2.14 -22.06
C GLU A 182 -21.15 -3.05 -21.03
N LYS A 183 -19.90 -3.50 -21.25
CA LYS A 183 -19.16 -4.30 -20.24
C LYS A 183 -18.89 -3.46 -18.98
N ILE A 184 -18.32 -2.27 -19.18
CA ILE A 184 -18.10 -1.26 -18.15
C ILE A 184 -19.41 -0.87 -17.46
N TRP A 185 -20.45 -0.60 -18.25
CA TRP A 185 -21.75 -0.21 -17.70
C TRP A 185 -22.41 -1.32 -16.90
N SER A 186 -22.28 -2.58 -17.32
CA SER A 186 -22.88 -3.73 -16.65
C SER A 186 -22.35 -3.97 -15.23
N THR A 187 -21.07 -3.64 -14.99
CA THR A 187 -20.48 -3.58 -13.64
C THR A 187 -20.97 -2.35 -12.90
N LEU A 188 -20.72 -1.14 -13.45
CA LEU A 188 -20.99 0.12 -12.76
C LEU A 188 -22.46 0.24 -12.30
N ARG A 189 -23.42 -0.18 -13.13
CA ARG A 189 -24.85 -0.08 -12.80
C ARG A 189 -25.27 -0.89 -11.58
N ILE A 190 -24.52 -1.94 -11.19
CA ILE A 190 -24.78 -2.68 -9.96
C ILE A 190 -24.39 -1.82 -8.75
N SER A 191 -23.22 -1.17 -8.80
CA SER A 191 -22.79 -0.22 -7.76
C SER A 191 -23.73 0.98 -7.64
N LEU A 192 -24.21 1.53 -8.77
CA LEU A 192 -25.17 2.64 -8.77
C LEU A 192 -26.55 2.24 -8.24
N GLU A 193 -27.04 1.04 -8.54
CA GLU A 193 -28.27 0.47 -7.95
C GLU A 193 -28.13 0.28 -6.43
N LEU A 194 -26.97 -0.15 -5.94
CA LEU A 194 -26.71 -0.27 -4.51
C LEU A 194 -26.66 1.11 -3.83
N VAL A 195 -25.98 2.10 -4.43
CA VAL A 195 -25.95 3.49 -3.95
C VAL A 195 -27.37 4.08 -3.89
N ASP A 196 -28.18 3.89 -4.93
CA ASP A 196 -29.59 4.32 -4.98
C ASP A 196 -30.44 3.70 -3.84
N ARG A 197 -30.28 2.39 -3.60
CA ARG A 197 -30.99 1.67 -2.54
C ARG A 197 -30.55 2.08 -1.14
N ILE A 198 -29.24 2.22 -0.91
CA ILE A 198 -28.69 2.72 0.35
C ILE A 198 -29.27 4.12 0.63
N PHE A 199 -29.24 5.01 -0.36
CA PHE A 199 -29.78 6.36 -0.23
C PHE A 199 -31.26 6.41 0.12
N LYS A 200 -32.11 5.69 -0.63
CA LYS A 200 -33.55 5.65 -0.36
C LYS A 200 -33.85 5.10 1.03
N THR A 201 -33.10 4.08 1.45
CA THR A 201 -33.25 3.46 2.76
C THR A 201 -32.88 4.41 3.90
N LEU A 202 -31.80 5.21 3.76
CA LEU A 202 -31.43 6.26 4.71
C LEU A 202 -32.53 7.31 4.88
N ILE A 203 -33.21 7.68 3.78
CA ILE A 203 -34.31 8.65 3.75
C ILE A 203 -35.58 8.05 4.38
N ASP A 204 -35.98 6.86 3.95
CA ASP A 204 -37.19 6.17 4.41
C ASP A 204 -37.13 5.85 5.92
N GLU A 205 -35.96 5.42 6.41
CA GLU A 205 -35.73 5.11 7.82
C GLU A 205 -35.40 6.34 8.68
N ARG A 206 -35.20 7.51 8.05
CA ARG A 206 -34.85 8.80 8.68
C ARG A 206 -33.57 8.72 9.52
N HIS A 207 -32.50 8.21 8.91
CA HIS A 207 -31.18 8.25 9.53
C HIS A 207 -30.74 9.70 9.76
N ASP A 208 -29.97 9.99 10.81
CA ASP A 208 -29.61 11.38 11.15
C ASP A 208 -28.79 12.05 10.03
N ALA A 209 -27.85 11.34 9.40
CA ALA A 209 -27.15 11.82 8.20
C ALA A 209 -28.07 11.95 6.95
N GLY A 210 -29.22 11.27 6.96
CA GLY A 210 -30.25 11.39 5.93
C GLY A 210 -31.07 12.68 6.05
N LEU A 211 -31.11 13.33 7.23
CA LEU A 211 -31.75 14.63 7.41
C LEU A 211 -30.96 15.76 6.73
N ASP A 212 -29.63 15.68 6.73
CA ASP A 212 -28.77 16.65 6.03
C ASP A 212 -28.86 16.48 4.51
N LEU A 213 -29.06 15.25 4.04
CA LEU A 213 -29.33 14.92 2.64
C LEU A 213 -30.57 15.63 2.06
N ILE A 214 -31.47 16.11 2.92
CA ILE A 214 -32.68 16.83 2.50
C ILE A 214 -32.33 18.16 1.82
N CYS A 215 -31.14 18.77 2.02
CA CYS A 215 -30.78 19.99 1.29
C CYS A 215 -30.72 19.77 -0.23
N PHE A 216 -30.21 18.61 -0.68
CA PHE A 216 -30.18 18.27 -2.10
C PHE A 216 -31.59 17.99 -2.64
N TYR A 217 -32.39 17.21 -1.89
CA TYR A 217 -33.77 16.92 -2.26
C TYR A 217 -34.69 18.15 -2.22
N HIS A 218 -34.43 19.14 -1.36
CA HIS A 218 -35.10 20.44 -1.38
C HIS A 218 -34.79 21.20 -2.67
N SER A 219 -33.54 21.17 -3.16
CA SER A 219 -33.20 21.80 -4.44
C SER A 219 -33.87 21.12 -5.64
N GLN A 220 -33.92 19.78 -5.68
CA GLN A 220 -34.63 19.03 -6.71
C GLN A 220 -36.16 19.17 -6.61
N GLU A 221 -36.72 19.09 -5.41
CA GLU A 221 -38.17 19.17 -5.21
C GLU A 221 -38.67 20.61 -5.44
N GLN A 222 -37.91 21.66 -5.07
CA GLN A 222 -38.20 23.02 -5.52
C GLN A 222 -38.16 23.16 -7.05
N TYR A 223 -37.25 22.47 -7.76
CA TYR A 223 -37.22 22.49 -9.21
C TYR A 223 -38.44 21.77 -9.83
N ILE A 224 -38.76 20.58 -9.33
CA ILE A 224 -39.94 19.78 -9.74
C ILE A 224 -41.25 20.53 -9.42
N ALA A 225 -41.34 21.17 -8.25
CA ALA A 225 -42.49 21.96 -7.81
C ALA A 225 -42.69 23.19 -8.72
N ARG A 226 -41.61 23.90 -9.09
CA ARG A 226 -41.66 24.99 -10.08
C ARG A 226 -42.10 24.52 -11.46
N LEU A 227 -41.66 23.34 -11.92
CA LEU A 227 -42.10 22.74 -13.18
C LEU A 227 -43.58 22.34 -13.17
N ASN A 228 -44.06 21.78 -12.05
CA ASN A 228 -45.43 21.27 -11.89
C ASN A 228 -46.44 22.33 -11.44
N GLY A 229 -46.00 23.53 -11.07
CA GLY A 229 -46.85 24.59 -10.51
C GLY A 229 -47.38 24.28 -9.11
N THR A 230 -46.77 23.34 -8.39
CA THR A 230 -47.14 22.96 -7.01
C THR A 230 -46.27 23.71 -5.99
N PRO A 231 -46.71 23.86 -4.73
CA PRO A 231 -45.80 24.24 -3.64
C PRO A 231 -44.73 23.16 -3.44
N CYS A 232 -43.52 23.59 -3.08
CA CYS A 232 -42.48 22.70 -2.55
C CYS A 232 -42.96 22.16 -1.19
N GLN A 233 -43.03 20.84 -1.03
CA GLN A 233 -43.55 20.21 0.20
C GLN A 233 -42.64 20.49 1.40
N TYR A 234 -41.35 20.69 1.13
CA TYR A 234 -40.28 20.92 2.09
C TYR A 234 -40.10 22.39 2.52
N ASP A 235 -40.74 23.36 1.84
CA ASP A 235 -40.71 24.78 2.25
C ASP A 235 -41.41 25.03 3.61
N SER A 236 -42.05 24.01 4.19
CA SER A 236 -42.57 24.01 5.56
C SER A 236 -41.48 23.89 6.65
N MET A 237 -40.23 23.54 6.29
CA MET A 237 -39.12 23.31 7.23
C MET A 237 -38.24 24.55 7.49
N THR A 238 -38.70 25.74 7.11
CA THR A 238 -37.94 27.02 7.15
C THR A 238 -37.72 27.61 8.55
N GLN A 239 -37.50 26.77 9.57
CA GLN A 239 -37.26 27.19 10.96
C GLN A 239 -35.77 27.31 11.32
N HIS A 240 -34.87 26.71 10.54
CA HIS A 240 -33.41 26.83 10.73
C HIS A 240 -32.85 28.09 10.07
N SER A 241 -31.79 28.66 10.67
CA SER A 241 -31.15 29.89 10.19
C SER A 241 -30.27 29.63 8.96
N LYS A 242 -29.96 30.70 8.20
CA LYS A 242 -29.05 30.63 7.05
C LYS A 242 -27.66 30.09 7.42
N SER A 243 -27.20 30.27 8.66
CA SER A 243 -25.88 29.76 9.07
C SER A 243 -25.90 28.23 9.15
N GLU A 244 -26.88 27.68 9.87
CA GLU A 244 -27.07 26.22 10.02
C GLU A 244 -27.30 25.54 8.66
N TRP A 245 -28.03 26.19 7.73
CA TRP A 245 -28.20 25.70 6.37
C TRP A 245 -26.91 25.75 5.53
N THR A 246 -26.02 26.72 5.74
CA THR A 246 -24.74 26.78 5.00
C THR A 246 -23.82 25.66 5.46
N GLU A 247 -23.67 25.49 6.77
CA GLU A 247 -22.87 24.43 7.42
C GLU A 247 -23.33 23.04 6.95
N LYS A 248 -24.64 22.76 7.03
CA LYS A 248 -25.24 21.51 6.52
C LYS A 248 -25.09 21.29 5.02
N LEU A 249 -25.04 22.36 4.22
CA LEU A 249 -24.82 22.27 2.78
C LEU A 249 -23.34 21.97 2.46
N GLU A 250 -22.41 22.50 3.25
CA GLU A 250 -20.97 22.22 3.13
C GLU A 250 -20.65 20.78 3.55
N ASP A 251 -21.26 20.28 4.63
CA ASP A 251 -21.21 18.86 5.02
C ASP A 251 -21.80 17.95 3.91
N LEU A 252 -22.95 18.31 3.35
CA LEU A 252 -23.59 17.57 2.26
C LEU A 252 -22.77 17.56 0.97
N LEU A 253 -22.20 18.70 0.58
CA LEU A 253 -21.36 18.79 -0.62
C LEU A 253 -20.07 17.99 -0.41
N SER A 254 -19.49 18.02 0.79
CA SER A 254 -18.36 17.16 1.16
C SER A 254 -18.75 15.69 1.04
N LEU A 255 -19.90 15.28 1.59
CA LEU A 255 -20.41 13.91 1.47
C LEU A 255 -20.63 13.47 0.01
N LEU A 256 -21.25 14.31 -0.83
CA LEU A 256 -21.45 13.98 -2.23
C LEU A 256 -20.12 13.91 -3.00
N LEU A 257 -19.15 14.75 -2.67
CA LEU A 257 -17.78 14.67 -3.20
C LEU A 257 -17.07 13.38 -2.75
N PHE A 258 -17.23 12.96 -1.49
CA PHE A 258 -16.70 11.68 -1.00
C PHE A 258 -17.37 10.51 -1.71
N LEU A 259 -18.69 10.48 -1.84
CA LEU A 259 -19.38 9.45 -2.64
C LEU A 259 -18.91 9.38 -4.09
N VAL A 260 -18.66 10.53 -4.72
CA VAL A 260 -18.11 10.57 -6.08
C VAL A 260 -16.65 10.13 -6.10
N HIS A 261 -15.86 10.38 -5.06
CA HIS A 261 -14.49 9.85 -4.88
C HIS A 261 -14.50 8.31 -4.74
N GLU A 262 -15.31 7.79 -3.84
CA GLU A 262 -15.53 6.36 -3.57
C GLU A 262 -16.06 5.62 -4.81
N ILE A 263 -17.03 6.19 -5.54
CA ILE A 263 -17.48 5.64 -6.83
C ILE A 263 -16.40 5.81 -7.92
N THR A 264 -15.54 6.83 -7.84
CA THR A 264 -14.39 6.99 -8.76
C THR A 264 -13.31 5.95 -8.50
N HIS A 265 -13.13 5.47 -7.26
CA HIS A 265 -12.30 4.30 -6.94
C HIS A 265 -12.90 3.04 -7.58
N ALA A 266 -14.19 2.75 -7.38
CA ALA A 266 -14.86 1.63 -8.06
C ALA A 266 -14.76 1.70 -9.60
N ILE A 267 -14.92 2.89 -10.18
CA ILE A 267 -14.72 3.12 -11.62
C ILE A 267 -13.26 2.91 -12.02
N THR A 268 -12.30 3.24 -11.15
CA THR A 268 -10.86 3.04 -11.39
C THR A 268 -10.48 1.56 -11.31
N MET A 269 -11.07 0.78 -10.39
CA MET A 269 -10.92 -0.68 -10.35
C MET A 269 -11.59 -1.34 -11.55
N ALA A 270 -12.83 -0.96 -11.90
CA ALA A 270 -13.50 -1.43 -13.12
C ALA A 270 -12.74 -1.06 -14.41
N ARG A 271 -11.96 0.04 -14.40
CA ARG A 271 -11.02 0.42 -15.48
C ARG A 271 -9.78 -0.47 -15.55
N MET A 272 -9.27 -0.95 -14.42
CA MET A 272 -8.16 -1.92 -14.39
C MET A 272 -8.60 -3.30 -14.89
N MET A 273 -9.77 -3.78 -14.46
CA MET A 273 -10.11 -5.20 -14.62
C MET A 273 -10.33 -5.66 -16.08
N ARG A 274 -10.92 -4.85 -16.96
CA ARG A 274 -11.19 -5.12 -18.42
C ARG A 274 -11.88 -6.45 -18.82
N LEU A 275 -12.05 -7.43 -17.93
CA LEU A 275 -12.26 -8.85 -18.24
C LEU A 275 -13.67 -9.37 -17.89
N VAL A 276 -14.01 -10.56 -18.40
CA VAL A 276 -15.28 -11.26 -18.10
C VAL A 276 -15.07 -12.13 -16.86
N PRO A 277 -16.09 -12.34 -15.98
CA PRO A 277 -16.02 -13.36 -14.94
C PRO A 277 -15.50 -14.70 -15.46
N GLY A 278 -14.31 -15.11 -15.00
CA GLY A 278 -13.64 -16.36 -15.35
C GLY A 278 -12.59 -16.27 -16.47
N GLU A 279 -12.41 -15.14 -17.16
CA GLU A 279 -11.34 -14.97 -18.16
C GLU A 279 -10.04 -14.42 -17.53
N LEU A 280 -9.08 -15.31 -17.24
CA LEU A 280 -7.70 -14.93 -16.94
C LEU A 280 -6.98 -14.46 -18.23
N GLN A 281 -6.49 -13.22 -18.25
CA GLN A 281 -5.56 -12.75 -19.29
C GLN A 281 -4.25 -12.23 -18.69
N SER A 282 -3.15 -12.58 -19.35
CA SER A 282 -1.80 -12.11 -19.03
C SER A 282 -1.55 -10.69 -19.56
N ASP A 283 -2.40 -9.71 -19.22
CA ASP A 283 -2.10 -8.28 -19.43
C ASP A 283 -0.99 -7.91 -18.42
N PRO A 284 0.24 -7.58 -18.85
CA PRO A 284 1.36 -7.40 -17.91
C PRO A 284 1.31 -6.10 -17.09
N LEU A 285 0.32 -5.23 -17.32
CA LEU A 285 0.41 -3.81 -16.96
C LEU A 285 -0.41 -3.38 -15.74
N TYR A 286 -1.35 -4.19 -15.23
CA TYR A 286 -2.20 -3.83 -14.08
C TYR A 286 -2.43 -5.00 -13.13
N GLY A 287 -2.51 -4.71 -11.83
CA GLY A 287 -2.22 -5.68 -10.77
C GLY A 287 -3.36 -6.11 -9.87
N PHE A 288 -4.62 -6.07 -10.34
CA PHE A 288 -5.75 -6.67 -9.63
C PHE A 288 -6.69 -7.36 -10.64
N GLN A 289 -6.81 -8.69 -10.52
CA GLN A 289 -7.68 -9.54 -11.35
C GLN A 289 -8.44 -10.57 -10.49
N GLU A 290 -9.51 -10.16 -9.80
CA GLU A 290 -10.47 -11.08 -9.17
C GLU A 290 -11.81 -11.08 -9.94
N PRO A 291 -12.14 -12.14 -10.72
CA PRO A 291 -13.28 -12.07 -11.64
C PRO A 291 -14.66 -12.36 -11.03
N ILE A 292 -14.74 -12.76 -9.75
CA ILE A 292 -15.96 -13.35 -9.15
C ILE A 292 -16.40 -12.62 -7.86
N VAL A 293 -15.50 -11.89 -7.20
CA VAL A 293 -15.83 -11.00 -6.09
C VAL A 293 -15.13 -9.66 -6.30
N ASP A 294 -15.85 -8.69 -6.87
CA ASP A 294 -15.41 -7.28 -6.89
C ASP A 294 -15.52 -6.72 -5.46
N CYS A 295 -14.54 -7.09 -4.62
CA CYS A 295 -14.49 -6.67 -3.25
C CYS A 295 -13.78 -5.32 -3.09
N GLU A 296 -12.83 -4.99 -3.98
CA GLU A 296 -12.09 -3.72 -3.95
C GLU A 296 -12.95 -2.54 -4.43
N GLY A 297 -13.75 -2.72 -5.48
CA GLY A 297 -14.72 -1.71 -5.91
C GLY A 297 -15.82 -1.45 -4.86
N ILE A 298 -16.07 -2.38 -3.94
CA ILE A 298 -17.02 -2.20 -2.84
C ILE A 298 -16.32 -1.72 -1.55
N SER A 299 -15.08 -2.11 -1.27
CA SER A 299 -14.34 -1.67 -0.08
C SER A 299 -13.75 -0.26 -0.22
N GLU A 300 -13.35 0.15 -1.43
CA GLU A 300 -13.05 1.55 -1.74
C GLU A 300 -14.32 2.37 -2.05
N ILE A 301 -15.49 1.73 -2.21
CA ILE A 301 -16.78 2.41 -1.98
C ILE A 301 -17.04 2.63 -0.47
N GLY A 302 -16.33 1.88 0.39
CA GLY A 302 -16.46 1.90 1.84
C GLY A 302 -15.67 3.02 2.51
N GLU A 303 -14.33 2.96 2.50
CA GLU A 303 -13.48 3.46 3.60
C GLU A 303 -13.92 4.81 4.23
N TRP A 304 -14.20 5.87 3.46
CA TRP A 304 -14.63 7.17 4.00
C TRP A 304 -16.14 7.43 3.96
N PHE A 305 -16.87 6.90 2.97
CA PHE A 305 -18.35 6.99 2.93
C PHE A 305 -19.00 6.23 4.10
N GLU A 306 -18.43 5.07 4.45
CA GLU A 306 -18.76 4.25 5.61
C GLU A 306 -18.63 5.07 6.91
N GLY A 307 -17.58 5.90 6.99
CA GLY A 307 -17.34 6.88 8.04
C GLY A 307 -18.41 7.96 8.16
N GLN A 308 -18.63 8.70 7.09
CA GLN A 308 -19.38 9.96 7.15
C GLN A 308 -20.91 9.77 7.28
N VAL A 309 -21.50 8.75 6.64
CA VAL A 309 -22.98 8.62 6.59
C VAL A 309 -23.56 7.74 7.69
N PHE A 310 -22.78 6.78 8.16
CA PHE A 310 -23.28 5.70 9.02
C PHE A 310 -22.52 5.57 10.34
N GLY A 311 -21.36 6.22 10.48
CA GLY A 311 -20.51 6.11 11.67
C GLY A 311 -19.77 4.77 11.80
N GLY A 312 -19.70 3.97 10.72
CA GLY A 312 -18.76 2.86 10.63
C GLY A 312 -17.33 3.36 10.64
N LEU A 313 -16.38 2.57 11.14
CA LEU A 313 -15.08 3.12 11.56
C LEU A 313 -14.08 3.27 10.40
N CYS A 314 -14.36 4.21 9.50
CA CYS A 314 -13.30 5.05 8.93
C CYS A 314 -12.46 5.59 10.10
N TRP A 315 -11.16 5.28 10.11
CA TRP A 315 -10.12 5.88 10.97
C TRP A 315 -10.64 6.51 12.26
N ALA A 316 -11.04 5.68 13.23
CA ALA A 316 -11.61 6.15 14.48
C ALA A 316 -10.56 6.75 15.44
N HIS A 317 -9.94 7.85 15.02
CA HIS A 317 -9.36 8.88 15.87
C HIS A 317 -10.47 9.43 16.78
N LYS A 318 -10.80 8.71 17.88
CA LYS A 318 -11.92 8.90 18.83
C LYS A 318 -12.26 10.38 19.15
N LYS A 319 -13.00 11.06 18.27
CA LYS A 319 -13.20 12.51 18.30
C LYS A 319 -11.92 13.28 18.67
N CYS A 320 -10.78 12.84 18.13
CA CYS A 320 -9.49 13.46 18.37
C CYS A 320 -9.51 14.88 17.78
N ALA A 321 -9.22 15.89 18.59
CA ALA A 321 -9.10 17.26 18.11
C ALA A 321 -8.09 17.35 16.95
N PRO A 322 -8.28 18.23 15.95
CA PRO A 322 -7.37 18.36 14.82
C PRO A 322 -5.90 18.43 15.25
N GLY A 323 -5.08 17.51 14.74
CA GLY A 323 -3.68 17.35 15.09
C GLY A 323 -3.38 16.31 16.19
N ALA A 324 -4.35 15.88 16.99
CA ALA A 324 -4.14 14.80 17.98
C ALA A 324 -3.95 13.41 17.34
N TRP A 325 -4.21 13.27 16.04
CA TRP A 325 -3.82 12.12 15.20
C TRP A 325 -2.33 12.15 14.78
N MET A 326 -1.64 13.29 14.93
CA MET A 326 -0.18 13.37 14.79
C MET A 326 0.57 12.98 16.07
N ASN A 327 -0.14 12.68 17.16
CA ASN A 327 0.45 12.06 18.34
C ASN A 327 0.61 10.56 18.08
N GLY A 328 1.84 10.04 18.15
CA GLY A 328 2.17 8.64 17.83
C GLY A 328 1.40 7.61 18.66
N ASP A 329 1.01 7.95 19.88
CA ASP A 329 0.21 7.09 20.78
C ASP A 329 -1.22 6.80 20.26
N SER A 330 -1.69 7.54 19.24
CA SER A 330 -3.04 7.38 18.72
C SER A 330 -3.18 6.06 17.94
N LYS A 331 -4.05 5.16 18.43
CA LYS A 331 -4.38 3.91 17.73
C LYS A 331 -5.50 4.11 16.71
N SER A 332 -5.23 3.75 15.46
CA SER A 332 -6.25 3.52 14.45
C SER A 332 -6.86 2.13 14.64
N LYS A 333 -8.20 2.06 14.64
CA LYS A 333 -8.92 0.80 14.51
C LYS A 333 -9.31 0.57 13.06
N MET A 334 -9.12 -0.65 12.57
CA MET A 334 -9.61 -1.09 11.27
C MET A 334 -10.41 -2.37 11.42
N TYR A 335 -11.46 -2.52 10.62
CA TYR A 335 -12.38 -3.66 10.68
C TYR A 335 -12.41 -4.38 9.35
N TYR A 336 -12.56 -5.70 9.40
CA TYR A 336 -12.50 -6.55 8.23
C TYR A 336 -13.83 -7.26 8.02
N ILE A 337 -14.51 -6.91 6.94
CA ILE A 337 -15.83 -7.42 6.55
C ILE A 337 -15.63 -8.62 5.61
N PRO A 338 -16.05 -9.85 5.98
CA PRO A 338 -15.91 -11.02 5.11
C PRO A 338 -16.75 -10.90 3.84
N THR A 339 -16.27 -11.46 2.72
CA THR A 339 -16.93 -11.41 1.39
C THR A 339 -18.39 -11.86 1.39
N SER A 340 -18.74 -12.80 2.28
CA SER A 340 -20.11 -13.28 2.52
C SER A 340 -21.10 -12.19 2.94
N TRP A 341 -20.63 -11.01 3.35
CA TRP A 341 -21.46 -9.85 3.63
C TRP A 341 -21.65 -8.96 2.40
N HIS A 342 -20.58 -8.67 1.67
CA HIS A 342 -20.64 -7.90 0.43
C HIS A 342 -21.59 -8.57 -0.56
N SER A 343 -21.46 -9.89 -0.76
CA SER A 343 -22.42 -10.68 -1.56
C SER A 343 -23.86 -10.66 -1.03
N LYS A 344 -24.06 -10.45 0.28
CA LYS A 344 -25.38 -10.39 0.91
C LYS A 344 -26.02 -9.03 0.65
N ILE A 345 -25.30 -7.91 0.83
CA ILE A 345 -25.73 -6.56 0.43
C ILE A 345 -26.03 -6.51 -1.08
N MET A 346 -25.24 -7.21 -1.90
CA MET A 346 -25.45 -7.35 -3.34
C MET A 346 -26.69 -8.18 -3.72
N SER A 347 -27.45 -8.76 -2.79
CA SER A 347 -28.58 -9.65 -3.09
C SER A 347 -29.95 -9.03 -2.89
N GLU A 348 -30.93 -9.49 -3.67
CA GLU A 348 -32.35 -9.15 -3.45
C GLU A 348 -32.87 -9.64 -2.09
N ASP A 349 -32.26 -10.67 -1.49
CA ASP A 349 -32.65 -11.23 -0.18
C ASP A 349 -32.40 -10.22 0.95
N PHE A 350 -31.23 -9.57 0.99
CA PHE A 350 -30.91 -8.54 1.99
C PHE A 350 -31.86 -7.34 1.92
N TRP A 351 -32.11 -6.82 0.73
CA TRP A 351 -32.98 -5.66 0.55
C TRP A 351 -34.43 -5.96 0.93
N LYS A 352 -34.92 -7.18 0.66
CA LYS A 352 -36.29 -7.62 0.98
C LYS A 352 -36.44 -8.26 2.36
N ALA A 353 -35.36 -8.56 3.07
CA ALA A 353 -35.40 -9.25 4.36
C ALA A 353 -36.19 -8.45 5.42
N PRO A 354 -37.35 -8.95 5.89
CA PRO A 354 -38.10 -8.30 6.98
C PRO A 354 -37.37 -8.43 8.33
N GLY A 355 -36.40 -9.34 8.43
CA GLY A 355 -35.49 -9.48 9.57
C GLY A 355 -34.40 -8.41 9.67
N VAL A 356 -34.30 -7.48 8.71
CA VAL A 356 -33.43 -6.30 8.79
C VAL A 356 -34.32 -5.05 8.76
N PRO A 357 -34.99 -4.70 9.89
CA PRO A 357 -36.11 -3.76 9.93
C PRO A 357 -35.71 -2.28 9.94
N GLN A 358 -34.46 -1.96 10.26
CA GLN A 358 -33.85 -0.64 10.07
C GLN A 358 -32.40 -0.82 9.61
N LYS A 359 -32.18 -0.91 8.29
CA LYS A 359 -30.87 -1.14 7.67
C LYS A 359 -29.87 -0.04 7.97
N SER A 360 -30.32 1.21 8.09
CA SER A 360 -29.50 2.36 8.46
C SER A 360 -28.93 2.28 9.88
N LYS A 361 -29.53 1.49 10.78
CA LYS A 361 -29.01 1.25 12.14
C LYS A 361 -27.92 0.19 12.13
N ASN A 362 -26.80 0.57 11.52
CA ASN A 362 -25.57 -0.17 11.33
C ASN A 362 -25.61 -1.41 10.43
N PHE A 363 -26.75 -1.91 9.92
CA PHE A 363 -26.78 -3.15 9.12
C PHE A 363 -26.27 -3.00 7.66
N PHE A 364 -25.78 -1.83 7.25
CA PHE A 364 -24.92 -1.73 6.07
C PHE A 364 -23.50 -2.22 6.39
N HIS A 365 -22.95 -1.85 7.55
CA HIS A 365 -21.81 -2.56 8.11
C HIS A 365 -22.22 -3.97 8.50
N ARG A 366 -21.27 -4.89 8.45
CA ARG A 366 -21.37 -6.04 9.34
C ARG A 366 -20.93 -5.57 10.72
N PRO A 367 -21.56 -6.01 11.82
CA PRO A 367 -20.92 -5.89 13.13
C PRO A 367 -19.50 -6.46 13.03
N SER A 368 -18.54 -5.69 13.54
CA SER A 368 -17.11 -5.93 13.53
C SER A 368 -16.74 -7.40 13.70
N VAL A 369 -16.45 -8.11 12.61
CA VAL A 369 -16.16 -9.56 12.69
C VAL A 369 -14.72 -9.78 13.14
N PHE A 370 -13.80 -9.05 12.53
CA PHE A 370 -12.40 -8.98 12.94
C PHE A 370 -11.97 -7.52 13.01
N VAL A 371 -11.08 -7.24 13.95
CA VAL A 371 -10.56 -5.91 14.25
C VAL A 371 -9.04 -5.91 14.31
N ASN A 372 -8.45 -4.80 13.91
CA ASN A 372 -7.06 -4.45 14.09
C ASN A 372 -6.94 -3.23 15.00
N GLU A 373 -5.92 -3.19 15.87
CA GLU A 373 -5.53 -2.00 16.61
C GLU A 373 -4.07 -1.63 16.33
N SER A 374 -3.84 -0.91 15.23
CA SER A 374 -2.51 -0.43 14.85
C SER A 374 -2.29 1.02 15.30
N PHE A 375 -1.04 1.39 15.58
CA PHE A 375 -0.72 2.80 15.82
C PHE A 375 -0.85 3.61 14.52
N SER A 376 -1.29 4.86 14.63
CA SER A 376 -1.48 5.79 13.50
C SER A 376 -0.14 6.32 12.94
N ALA A 377 0.97 5.61 13.18
CA ALA A 377 2.33 5.92 12.79
C ALA A 377 2.57 5.67 11.29
N GLY A 378 1.78 6.32 10.43
CA GLY A 378 2.13 6.55 9.04
C GLY A 378 2.18 5.31 8.12
N ILE A 379 1.04 4.95 7.55
CA ILE A 379 0.99 4.32 6.22
C ILE A 379 1.85 5.12 5.21
N MET A 380 1.93 6.44 5.37
CA MET A 380 2.76 7.36 4.60
C MET A 380 4.27 7.33 4.95
N THR A 381 4.66 6.91 6.16
CA THR A 381 6.08 6.79 6.53
C THR A 381 6.62 5.42 6.13
N GLY A 382 5.76 4.40 6.09
CA GLY A 382 6.15 3.01 5.84
C GLY A 382 6.62 2.26 7.09
N ASP A 383 6.18 2.66 8.28
CA ASP A 383 6.36 1.89 9.53
C ASP A 383 5.30 0.78 9.63
N TRP A 384 5.33 -0.17 8.69
CA TRP A 384 4.52 -1.40 8.71
C TRP A 384 4.88 -2.36 9.88
N GLU A 385 5.78 -1.91 10.75
CA GLU A 385 6.56 -2.67 11.74
C GLU A 385 5.83 -2.88 13.08
N GLU A 386 4.76 -2.12 13.31
CA GLU A 386 3.89 -2.16 14.50
C GLU A 386 2.43 -2.56 14.22
N THR A 387 2.09 -2.83 12.95
CA THR A 387 0.74 -3.23 12.56
C THR A 387 0.37 -4.55 13.26
N GLN A 388 -0.67 -4.53 14.10
CA GLN A 388 -1.06 -5.72 14.87
C GLN A 388 -1.67 -6.79 13.95
N ALA A 389 -1.62 -8.06 14.34
CA ALA A 389 -2.40 -9.10 13.66
C ALA A 389 -3.89 -8.92 13.99
N ILE A 390 -4.78 -9.16 13.03
CA ILE A 390 -6.22 -9.07 13.29
C ILE A 390 -6.69 -10.16 14.25
N TYR A 391 -7.72 -9.85 15.02
CA TYR A 391 -8.37 -10.79 15.92
C TYR A 391 -9.90 -10.68 15.80
N PRO A 392 -10.66 -11.75 16.08
CA PRO A 392 -12.12 -11.68 16.17
C PRO A 392 -12.54 -10.64 17.20
N ASP A 393 -13.49 -9.76 16.88
CA ASP A 393 -13.90 -8.72 17.84
C ASP A 393 -14.59 -9.35 19.06
N PRO A 394 -14.25 -8.96 20.31
CA PRO A 394 -14.94 -9.46 21.50
C PRO A 394 -16.45 -9.13 21.54
N GLN A 395 -16.97 -8.29 20.65
CA GLN A 395 -18.37 -7.87 20.55
C GLN A 395 -19.11 -8.42 19.31
N ILE A 396 -18.60 -9.46 18.64
CA ILE A 396 -19.29 -10.12 17.51
C ILE A 396 -20.75 -10.47 17.85
N ASP A 397 -21.68 -9.91 17.09
CA ASP A 397 -23.10 -10.30 17.14
C ASP A 397 -23.28 -11.79 16.78
N THR A 398 -24.28 -12.43 17.37
CA THR A 398 -24.44 -13.89 17.40
C THR A 398 -24.94 -14.54 16.10
N TYR A 399 -24.67 -13.92 14.94
CA TYR A 399 -24.97 -14.50 13.63
C TYR A 399 -24.19 -15.80 13.41
N GLU A 400 -24.90 -16.89 13.11
CA GLU A 400 -24.28 -18.20 12.87
C GLU A 400 -23.27 -18.17 11.70
N GLU A 401 -23.49 -17.28 10.73
CA GLU A 401 -22.58 -17.00 9.62
C GLU A 401 -21.21 -16.51 10.09
N ASP A 402 -21.17 -15.60 11.07
CA ASP A 402 -19.94 -15.04 11.64
C ASP A 402 -19.24 -16.03 12.56
N LEU A 403 -19.99 -16.70 13.44
CA LEU A 403 -19.46 -17.76 14.29
C LEU A 403 -18.78 -18.87 13.49
N ARG A 404 -19.29 -19.22 12.29
CA ARG A 404 -18.64 -20.16 11.36
C ARG A 404 -17.33 -19.60 10.78
N ILE A 405 -17.31 -18.33 10.32
CA ILE A 405 -16.10 -17.70 9.76
C ILE A 405 -15.02 -17.55 10.85
N VAL A 406 -15.42 -17.16 12.06
CA VAL A 406 -14.57 -17.05 13.24
C VAL A 406 -14.07 -18.42 13.71
N GLN A 407 -14.85 -19.50 13.58
CA GLN A 407 -14.36 -20.85 13.83
C GLN A 407 -13.34 -21.29 12.77
N HIS A 408 -13.57 -20.99 11.49
CA HIS A 408 -12.58 -21.22 10.43
C HIS A 408 -11.28 -20.43 10.69
N TRP A 409 -11.39 -19.18 11.15
CA TRP A 409 -10.26 -18.36 11.59
C TRP A 409 -9.45 -19.04 12.68
N HIS A 410 -10.09 -19.38 13.81
CA HIS A 410 -9.42 -20.06 14.91
C HIS A 410 -8.78 -21.38 14.49
N ASN A 411 -9.47 -22.19 13.68
CA ASN A 411 -8.92 -23.45 13.18
C ASN A 411 -7.64 -23.20 12.34
N ARG A 412 -7.70 -22.29 11.37
CA ARG A 412 -6.57 -21.94 10.50
C ARG A 412 -5.41 -21.37 11.31
N HIS A 413 -5.65 -20.35 12.14
CA HIS A 413 -4.64 -19.71 12.97
C HIS A 413 -3.99 -20.70 13.96
N ASN A 414 -4.75 -21.66 14.50
CA ASN A 414 -4.20 -22.73 15.33
C ASN A 414 -3.32 -23.69 14.53
N THR A 415 -3.68 -24.05 13.29
CA THR A 415 -2.81 -24.84 12.40
C THR A 415 -1.52 -24.08 12.08
N TRP A 416 -1.59 -22.81 11.66
CA TRP A 416 -0.40 -22.01 11.38
C TRP A 416 0.49 -21.88 12.61
N LYS A 417 -0.08 -21.56 13.79
CA LYS A 417 0.66 -21.50 15.05
C LYS A 417 1.32 -22.84 15.40
N HIS A 418 0.64 -23.97 15.20
CA HIS A 418 1.20 -25.29 15.48
C HIS A 418 2.37 -25.66 14.55
N LEU A 419 2.29 -25.34 13.25
CA LEU A 419 3.37 -25.54 12.29
C LEU A 419 4.57 -24.59 12.52
N ARG A 420 4.34 -23.48 13.22
CA ARG A 420 5.31 -22.41 13.49
C ARG A 420 5.93 -22.45 14.89
N SER A 421 5.28 -23.05 15.89
CA SER A 421 5.63 -22.92 17.32
C SER A 421 6.97 -23.52 17.76
N ALA A 422 7.72 -24.15 16.85
CA ALA A 422 9.05 -24.70 17.14
C ALA A 422 10.21 -23.84 16.61
N TRP A 423 9.93 -22.72 15.92
CA TRP A 423 10.95 -21.90 15.26
C TRP A 423 10.53 -20.44 14.98
N TYR A 424 9.25 -20.19 14.67
CA TYR A 424 8.85 -18.90 14.09
C TYR A 424 9.06 -17.72 15.03
N ASP A 425 8.62 -17.81 16.28
CA ASP A 425 8.67 -16.67 17.21
C ASP A 425 10.14 -16.27 17.50
N ASP A 426 11.02 -17.25 17.72
CA ASP A 426 12.46 -17.04 17.95
C ASP A 426 13.19 -16.50 16.71
N GLU A 427 12.92 -17.03 15.52
CA GLU A 427 13.58 -16.58 14.28
C GLU A 427 13.02 -15.24 13.77
N TYR A 428 11.72 -14.99 13.95
CA TYR A 428 11.07 -13.71 13.63
C TYR A 428 11.55 -12.62 14.58
N PHE A 429 11.71 -12.90 15.87
CA PHE A 429 12.35 -11.98 16.82
C PHE A 429 13.79 -11.66 16.41
N GLN A 430 14.59 -12.68 16.08
CA GLN A 430 15.98 -12.50 15.63
C GLN A 430 16.08 -11.70 14.32
N TRP A 431 15.08 -11.80 13.44
CA TRP A 431 14.98 -11.01 12.21
C TRP A 431 14.45 -9.59 12.49
N LYS A 432 13.39 -9.42 13.30
CA LYS A 432 12.81 -8.11 13.65
C LYS A 432 13.84 -7.18 14.28
N TYR A 433 14.64 -7.68 15.22
CA TYR A 433 15.71 -6.89 15.84
C TYR A 433 17.01 -6.98 15.04
N SER A 434 16.94 -6.93 13.72
CA SER A 434 18.09 -6.95 12.80
C SER A 434 17.87 -5.98 11.63
N PRO A 435 18.92 -5.55 10.90
CA PRO A 435 18.74 -4.58 9.82
C PRO A 435 17.95 -5.11 8.62
N TRP A 436 17.71 -6.42 8.50
CA TRP A 436 16.90 -6.98 7.42
C TRP A 436 15.39 -6.73 7.58
N PHE A 437 14.94 -6.42 8.80
CA PHE A 437 13.55 -6.09 9.13
C PHE A 437 13.05 -4.84 8.39
N HIS A 438 13.91 -3.82 8.27
CA HIS A 438 13.54 -2.51 7.74
C HIS A 438 13.47 -2.54 6.22
N LEU A 439 12.35 -3.08 5.71
CA LEU A 439 12.09 -3.29 4.29
C LEU A 439 12.20 -1.98 3.48
N THR A 440 11.75 -0.87 4.07
CA THR A 440 11.83 0.47 3.48
C THR A 440 13.29 0.87 3.19
N GLY A 441 14.21 0.63 4.14
CA GLY A 441 15.65 0.89 3.96
C GLY A 441 16.28 0.05 2.87
N ARG A 442 15.90 -1.23 2.78
CA ARG A 442 16.35 -2.13 1.72
C ARG A 442 15.87 -1.67 0.34
N TRP A 443 14.61 -1.26 0.25
CA TRP A 443 14.04 -0.67 -0.98
C TRP A 443 14.73 0.66 -1.34
N GLU A 444 15.07 1.50 -0.37
CA GLU A 444 15.80 2.74 -0.61
C GLU A 444 17.24 2.48 -1.12
N ILE A 445 17.91 1.42 -0.66
CA ILE A 445 19.20 0.96 -1.21
C ILE A 445 19.05 0.43 -2.64
N GLU A 446 18.03 -0.39 -2.90
CA GLU A 446 17.69 -0.89 -4.24
C GLU A 446 17.42 0.29 -5.21
N THR A 447 16.63 1.29 -4.78
CA THR A 447 16.29 2.49 -5.57
C THR A 447 17.48 3.43 -5.78
N PHE A 448 18.41 3.52 -4.82
CA PHE A 448 19.66 4.27 -5.01
C PHE A 448 20.50 3.67 -6.13
N ALA A 449 20.61 2.35 -6.20
CA ALA A 449 21.38 1.66 -7.23
C ALA A 449 20.79 1.88 -8.64
N ASP A 450 19.45 1.84 -8.76
CA ASP A 450 18.74 2.19 -9.99
C ASP A 450 19.08 3.63 -10.44
N ALA A 451 18.88 4.62 -9.56
CA ALA A 451 19.18 6.03 -9.84
C ALA A 451 20.68 6.28 -10.15
N PHE A 452 21.58 5.49 -9.55
CA PHE A 452 23.01 5.60 -9.75
C PHE A 452 23.44 5.08 -11.13
N ALA A 453 22.82 4.00 -11.60
CA ALA A 453 23.01 3.49 -12.96
C ALA A 453 22.57 4.52 -14.00
N ASP A 454 21.42 5.18 -13.78
CA ASP A 454 20.88 6.25 -14.62
C ASP A 454 21.63 7.60 -14.48
N ARG A 455 22.55 7.72 -13.51
CA ARG A 455 23.29 8.95 -13.14
C ARG A 455 22.36 10.12 -12.78
N ASP A 456 21.22 9.81 -12.17
CA ASP A 456 20.25 10.78 -11.65
C ASP A 456 20.78 11.41 -10.34
N GLU A 457 21.56 12.48 -10.45
CA GLU A 457 22.19 13.11 -9.28
C GLU A 457 21.15 13.57 -8.25
N VAL A 458 20.01 14.08 -8.71
CA VAL A 458 18.92 14.50 -7.82
C VAL A 458 18.25 13.30 -7.16
N GLY A 459 18.02 12.18 -7.87
CA GLY A 459 17.44 10.98 -7.28
C GLY A 459 18.38 10.30 -6.31
N CYS A 460 19.63 10.03 -6.73
CA CYS A 460 20.67 9.54 -5.85
C CYS A 460 20.88 10.45 -4.65
N ALA A 461 20.89 11.76 -4.83
CA ALA A 461 21.06 12.67 -3.72
C ALA A 461 19.79 12.76 -2.85
N ILE A 462 18.55 12.78 -3.34
CA ILE A 462 17.34 12.69 -2.49
C ILE A 462 17.35 11.39 -1.69
N ILE A 463 17.73 10.27 -2.30
CA ILE A 463 17.75 8.97 -1.65
C ILE A 463 18.88 8.95 -0.63
N ALA A 464 20.14 9.17 -1.04
CA ALA A 464 21.27 9.35 -0.10
C ALA A 464 20.93 10.37 0.98
N LEU A 465 20.30 11.49 0.65
CA LEU A 465 19.74 12.47 1.58
C LEU A 465 18.73 11.83 2.51
N LYS A 466 17.70 11.09 2.11
CA LYS A 466 16.72 10.56 3.07
C LYS A 466 17.39 9.75 4.22
N LEU A 467 18.63 9.28 4.02
CA LEU A 467 19.24 8.06 4.51
C LEU A 467 20.29 8.12 5.68
N ALA A 468 20.78 9.25 6.25
CA ALA A 468 21.64 9.22 7.49
C ALA A 468 20.96 9.62 8.80
N ASP A 469 20.12 10.66 8.77
CA ASP A 469 19.52 11.34 9.92
C ASP A 469 18.50 10.49 10.68
N ARG A 470 18.33 9.26 10.17
CA ARG A 470 18.08 8.02 10.93
C ARG A 470 18.82 7.94 12.27
N VAL A 471 20.02 8.53 12.29
CA VAL A 471 20.84 8.92 13.43
C VAL A 471 21.02 10.43 13.30
N GLY A 472 20.55 11.22 14.25
CA GLY A 472 20.39 12.69 14.16
C GLY A 472 21.68 13.53 14.14
N TRP A 473 22.64 13.13 13.30
CA TRP A 473 23.99 13.68 13.13
C TRP A 473 24.03 15.16 12.70
N ARG A 474 22.92 15.74 12.23
CA ARG A 474 22.81 17.18 11.95
C ARG A 474 22.43 18.04 13.14
N ARG A 475 21.86 17.45 14.19
CA ARG A 475 21.27 18.21 15.30
C ARG A 475 22.35 18.60 16.30
N ASP A 476 22.90 17.58 16.96
CA ASP A 476 23.89 17.73 18.01
C ASP A 476 24.49 16.36 18.40
N LEU A 477 25.58 16.42 19.15
CA LEU A 477 26.30 15.25 19.66
C LEU A 477 25.47 14.39 20.62
N ALA A 478 24.49 14.94 21.35
CA ALA A 478 23.68 14.16 22.29
C ALA A 478 22.65 13.30 21.54
N THR A 479 21.94 13.88 20.56
CA THR A 479 21.06 13.14 19.64
C THR A 479 21.84 12.07 18.87
N PHE A 480 23.00 12.43 18.29
CA PHE A 480 23.87 11.45 17.62
C PHE A 480 24.29 10.29 18.54
N ASN A 481 24.61 10.56 19.80
CA ASN A 481 24.97 9.53 20.77
C ASN A 481 23.77 8.68 21.23
N GLN A 482 22.54 9.19 21.14
CA GLN A 482 21.31 8.46 21.46
C GLN A 482 20.97 7.43 20.38
N ASP A 483 21.10 7.80 19.11
CA ASP A 483 20.69 6.95 17.99
C ASP A 483 21.78 5.93 17.57
N ILE A 484 23.03 6.16 17.97
CA ILE A 484 24.14 5.20 17.84
C ILE A 484 24.13 4.21 19.02
N PRO A 485 24.12 2.87 18.79
CA PRO A 485 24.04 1.89 19.87
C PRO A 485 25.13 1.99 20.94
N GLN A 486 24.69 2.01 22.20
CA GLN A 486 25.55 2.11 23.39
C GLN A 486 25.76 0.74 24.07
N VAL A 487 26.79 0.65 24.91
CA VAL A 487 27.12 -0.56 25.68
C VAL A 487 25.96 -0.96 26.59
N GLY A 488 25.21 -1.99 26.20
CA GLY A 488 24.05 -2.48 26.98
C GLY A 488 22.73 -1.77 26.70
N GLY A 489 22.67 -0.85 25.72
CA GLY A 489 21.41 -0.34 25.19
C GLY A 489 20.76 -1.29 24.18
N ASP A 490 19.53 -0.96 23.79
CA ASP A 490 18.75 -1.74 22.82
C ASP A 490 19.39 -1.71 21.41
N PHE A 491 19.18 -2.78 20.64
CA PHE A 491 19.70 -2.87 19.28
C PHE A 491 18.83 -2.07 18.30
N HIS A 492 19.19 -0.81 18.04
CA HIS A 492 18.64 -0.04 16.93
C HIS A 492 19.57 -0.17 15.70
N PRO A 493 19.10 -0.71 14.55
CA PRO A 493 19.95 -0.86 13.36
C PRO A 493 20.19 0.45 12.58
N ASN A 494 19.64 1.59 13.03
CA ASN A 494 19.75 2.89 12.34
C ASN A 494 21.20 3.35 12.09
N TRP A 495 22.21 2.79 12.79
CA TRP A 495 23.63 3.05 12.50
C TRP A 495 24.20 2.26 11.31
N VAL A 496 23.78 0.99 11.09
CA VAL A 496 24.13 0.19 9.88
C VAL A 496 23.77 1.03 8.67
N PHE A 497 22.65 1.67 8.87
CA PHE A 497 21.93 2.53 8.00
C PHE A 497 22.49 3.96 7.92
N HIS A 498 22.96 4.58 8.99
CA HIS A 498 23.71 5.82 8.90
C HIS A 498 24.93 5.67 7.96
N CYS A 499 25.55 4.48 7.93
CA CYS A 499 26.52 4.10 6.90
C CYS A 499 25.87 3.71 5.53
N ILE A 500 24.67 3.10 5.53
CA ILE A 500 23.95 2.54 4.35
C ILE A 500 22.54 3.16 4.12
N ALA A 501 21.37 2.63 4.66
CA ALA A 501 20.25 3.41 5.33
C ALA A 501 18.78 2.92 5.60
N ALA A 502 18.17 3.41 6.73
CA ALA A 502 16.78 3.38 7.35
C ALA A 502 16.81 4.08 8.77
N LYS A 503 15.97 5.03 9.26
CA LYS A 503 14.77 5.83 8.80
C LYS A 503 14.75 7.36 9.14
N ASP A 504 14.41 8.21 8.15
CA ASP A 504 14.08 9.69 8.01
C ASP A 504 15.07 10.91 8.11
N LYS A 505 15.16 11.65 6.96
CA LYS A 505 15.55 13.06 6.65
C LYS A 505 17.01 13.58 6.83
N VAL A 506 17.80 13.50 5.75
CA VAL A 506 19.20 14.00 5.50
C VAL A 506 20.31 12.92 5.81
N PRO A 507 21.59 12.94 5.34
CA PRO A 507 22.18 12.04 4.31
C PRO A 507 23.21 10.92 4.63
N GLY A 508 23.01 9.68 4.13
CA GLY A 508 23.78 8.44 4.34
C GLY A 508 25.16 8.35 3.68
N LEU A 509 26.17 7.89 4.43
CA LEU A 509 27.58 8.18 4.15
C LEU A 509 28.17 7.53 2.89
N LEU A 510 27.97 6.22 2.66
CA LEU A 510 28.56 5.55 1.49
C LEU A 510 27.94 6.00 0.17
N MET A 511 26.64 6.31 0.19
CA MET A 511 25.94 6.83 -0.98
C MET A 511 26.42 8.23 -1.36
N MET A 512 26.66 9.10 -0.38
CA MET A 512 27.32 10.39 -0.63
C MET A 512 28.75 10.24 -1.16
N ALA A 513 29.52 9.28 -0.65
CA ALA A 513 30.86 8.99 -1.17
C ALA A 513 30.83 8.48 -2.63
N ALA A 514 29.71 7.96 -3.12
CA ALA A 514 29.56 7.49 -4.49
C ALA A 514 29.16 8.60 -5.50
N ILE A 515 28.60 9.72 -5.06
CA ILE A 515 28.10 10.80 -5.95
C ILE A 515 29.02 12.05 -5.94
N PRO A 516 28.80 13.05 -6.82
CA PRO A 516 29.48 14.34 -6.75
C PRO A 516 29.26 15.10 -5.44
N ILE A 517 30.23 15.93 -5.05
CA ILE A 517 30.05 16.97 -4.03
C ILE A 517 29.32 18.14 -4.69
N ARG A 518 28.19 18.56 -4.10
CA ARG A 518 27.43 19.72 -4.57
C ARG A 518 27.89 20.97 -3.85
N GLU A 519 28.56 21.89 -4.53
CA GLU A 519 28.89 23.22 -3.97
C GLU A 519 27.65 24.09 -3.75
N LYS A 520 26.60 23.84 -4.53
CA LYS A 520 25.35 24.61 -4.60
C LYS A 520 24.13 23.69 -4.63
N ARG A 521 22.95 24.26 -4.37
CA ARG A 521 21.67 23.64 -4.68
C ARG A 521 21.63 23.22 -6.16
N ILE A 522 21.29 21.96 -6.41
CA ILE A 522 20.95 21.45 -7.74
C ILE A 522 19.43 21.30 -7.82
N GLU A 523 18.89 21.45 -9.03
CA GLU A 523 17.46 21.23 -9.30
C GLU A 523 17.33 20.26 -10.48
N ARG A 524 16.29 19.44 -10.43
CA ARG A 524 15.85 18.64 -11.57
C ARG A 524 14.76 19.45 -12.28
N GLU A 525 15.00 19.74 -13.55
CA GLU A 525 13.90 19.98 -14.49
C GLU A 525 13.16 18.64 -14.63
N ASP A 526 12.19 18.37 -13.76
CA ASP A 526 11.15 17.39 -14.08
C ASP A 526 10.48 17.91 -15.35
N GLU A 527 10.39 17.07 -16.39
CA GLU A 527 9.40 17.31 -17.43
C GLU A 527 8.03 17.30 -16.74
N ASP A 528 7.38 18.46 -16.63
CA ASP A 528 6.02 18.57 -16.13
C ASP A 528 5.12 17.70 -17.01
N GLN A 529 4.84 16.47 -16.55
CA GLN A 529 3.99 15.52 -17.27
C GLN A 529 2.54 15.97 -17.11
N GLU A 530 2.17 16.98 -17.90
CA GLU A 530 0.82 17.54 -18.01
C GLU A 530 -0.18 16.42 -18.31
N LYS A 531 -0.85 15.96 -17.25
CA LYS A 531 -1.85 14.91 -17.33
C LYS A 531 -3.15 15.52 -17.84
N THR A 532 -3.23 15.67 -19.17
CA THR A 532 -4.46 16.07 -19.85
C THR A 532 -5.48 14.95 -19.76
N ILE A 533 -6.45 15.11 -18.85
CA ILE A 533 -7.67 14.31 -18.81
C ILE A 533 -8.70 15.02 -19.69
N ILE A 534 -9.29 14.30 -20.63
CA ILE A 534 -10.45 14.77 -21.39
C ILE A 534 -11.68 14.03 -20.88
N LEU A 535 -12.69 14.78 -20.45
CA LEU A 535 -14.01 14.27 -20.11
C LEU A 535 -14.97 14.57 -21.26
N THR A 536 -15.31 13.53 -22.03
CA THR A 536 -16.19 13.63 -23.19
C THR A 536 -17.63 13.29 -22.77
N PRO A 537 -18.66 14.06 -23.15
CA PRO A 537 -20.05 13.69 -22.92
C PRO A 537 -20.38 12.28 -23.45
N SER A 538 -21.06 11.46 -22.64
CA SER A 538 -21.54 10.15 -23.09
C SER A 538 -22.62 10.30 -24.17
N ARG A 539 -22.83 9.26 -24.99
CA ARG A 539 -23.88 9.29 -26.03
C ARG A 539 -25.25 9.63 -25.45
N ASN A 540 -25.54 9.13 -24.25
CA ASN A 540 -26.76 9.45 -23.52
C ASN A 540 -26.77 10.92 -23.07
N MET A 541 -25.67 11.45 -22.52
CA MET A 541 -25.59 12.87 -22.15
C MET A 541 -25.81 13.81 -23.36
N VAL A 542 -25.18 13.52 -24.51
CA VAL A 542 -25.40 14.25 -25.76
C VAL A 542 -26.88 14.23 -26.15
N THR A 543 -27.49 13.04 -26.15
CA THR A 543 -28.88 12.85 -26.59
C THR A 543 -29.91 13.47 -25.65
N THR A 544 -29.65 13.48 -24.33
CA THR A 544 -30.56 14.00 -23.31
C THR A 544 -30.42 15.50 -23.08
N TYR A 545 -29.21 16.06 -23.20
CA TYR A 545 -28.92 17.44 -22.79
C TYR A 545 -28.33 18.34 -23.89
N GLY A 546 -27.99 17.80 -25.07
CA GLY A 546 -27.34 18.57 -26.15
C GLY A 546 -25.90 18.99 -25.84
N LEU A 547 -25.26 18.36 -24.84
CA LEU A 547 -23.89 18.64 -24.43
C LEU A 547 -22.93 17.89 -25.37
N GLU A 548 -22.42 18.57 -26.39
CA GLU A 548 -21.47 18.03 -27.38
C GLU A 548 -20.00 18.40 -27.12
N THR A 549 -19.71 19.19 -26.08
CA THR A 549 -18.37 19.77 -25.85
C THR A 549 -17.55 18.97 -24.84
N ASP A 550 -16.33 18.58 -25.23
CA ASP A 550 -15.34 17.99 -24.33
C ASP A 550 -14.93 18.97 -23.21
N ILE A 551 -14.91 18.49 -21.97
CA ILE A 551 -14.33 19.21 -20.84
C ILE A 551 -12.88 18.75 -20.70
N LYS A 552 -11.92 19.62 -21.00
CA LYS A 552 -10.51 19.36 -20.72
C LYS A 552 -10.18 19.72 -19.28
N LEU A 553 -9.65 18.75 -18.54
CA LEU A 553 -9.05 18.94 -17.23
C LEU A 553 -7.54 18.79 -17.39
N GLU A 554 -6.86 19.93 -17.44
CA GLU A 554 -5.41 20.03 -17.35
C GLU A 554 -5.00 19.74 -15.90
N GLN A 555 -4.84 18.45 -15.57
CA GLN A 555 -4.30 18.05 -14.27
C GLN A 555 -2.80 18.28 -14.28
N ILE A 556 -2.40 19.52 -13.95
CA ILE A 556 -1.05 19.77 -13.42
C ILE A 556 -0.84 18.79 -12.27
N SER A 557 0.21 17.97 -12.36
CA SER A 557 0.48 16.94 -11.36
C SER A 557 1.03 17.56 -10.08
N THR A 558 0.14 18.11 -9.25
CA THR A 558 0.42 18.49 -7.86
C THR A 558 0.69 17.27 -6.94
N GLY A 559 0.76 16.06 -7.51
CA GLY A 559 1.10 14.82 -6.83
C GLY A 559 2.38 14.97 -6.01
N SER A 560 2.18 15.12 -4.70
CA SER A 560 3.11 15.56 -3.66
C SER A 560 4.49 15.97 -4.19
N ILE A 561 4.66 17.28 -4.49
CA ILE A 561 5.88 17.90 -5.05
C ILE A 561 7.11 17.12 -4.61
N LYS A 562 7.62 16.28 -5.51
CA LYS A 562 8.89 15.59 -5.27
C LYS A 562 9.92 16.69 -5.03
N GLN A 563 10.89 16.44 -4.16
CA GLN A 563 11.93 17.43 -3.89
C GLN A 563 12.84 17.52 -5.10
N ASN A 564 12.39 18.22 -6.15
CA ASN A 564 13.08 18.43 -7.42
C ASN A 564 14.26 19.41 -7.25
N HIS A 565 14.76 19.54 -6.03
CA HIS A 565 15.94 20.24 -5.63
C HIS A 565 16.60 19.52 -4.46
N VAL A 566 17.92 19.58 -4.45
CA VAL A 566 18.77 19.06 -3.38
C VAL A 566 19.76 20.17 -3.06
N GLU A 567 19.84 20.54 -1.78
CA GLU A 567 20.78 21.56 -1.32
C GLU A 567 22.25 21.12 -1.48
N LYS A 568 23.17 22.06 -1.20
CA LYS A 568 24.61 21.77 -1.23
C LYS A 568 24.96 20.57 -0.35
N SER A 569 26.05 19.88 -0.67
CA SER A 569 26.58 18.82 0.20
C SER A 569 26.98 19.41 1.55
N GLU A 570 26.80 18.64 2.61
CA GLU A 570 27.17 19.00 3.98
C GLU A 570 27.70 17.77 4.72
N LEU A 571 28.59 17.98 5.69
CA LEU A 571 29.24 16.93 6.46
C LEU A 571 29.20 17.30 7.95
N PHE A 572 28.78 16.36 8.80
CA PHE A 572 28.71 16.53 10.25
C PHE A 572 29.48 15.40 10.94
N ASP A 573 30.65 15.68 11.49
CA ASP A 573 31.44 14.69 12.23
C ASP A 573 31.29 14.89 13.74
N HIS A 574 30.27 14.23 14.30
CA HIS A 574 30.08 14.10 15.74
C HIS A 574 30.85 12.91 16.35
N VAL A 575 31.49 12.04 15.56
CA VAL A 575 32.29 10.93 16.12
C VAL A 575 33.61 11.46 16.70
N ASN A 576 34.29 12.34 15.96
CA ASN A 576 35.51 13.02 16.39
C ASN A 576 35.25 14.40 17.03
N GLY A 577 33.98 14.75 17.27
CA GLY A 577 33.58 15.99 17.92
C GLY A 577 33.85 17.28 17.11
N ARG A 578 34.04 17.17 15.79
CA ARG A 578 34.27 18.32 14.89
C ARG A 578 33.01 19.13 14.62
N GLY A 579 31.83 18.49 14.63
CA GLY A 579 30.56 19.13 14.28
C GLY A 579 30.41 19.30 12.76
N GLN A 580 29.74 20.36 12.33
CA GLN A 580 29.60 20.68 10.90
C GLN A 580 30.96 21.09 10.31
N ILE A 581 31.29 20.53 9.15
CA ILE A 581 32.48 20.90 8.37
C ILE A 581 31.97 21.76 7.20
N GLU A 582 32.25 23.07 7.27
CA GLU A 582 31.58 24.08 6.44
C GLU A 582 31.98 24.01 4.95
N ASP A 583 33.27 23.84 4.69
CA ASP A 583 33.92 23.88 3.36
C ASP A 583 35.07 22.86 3.26
N GLY A 584 35.52 22.57 2.03
CA GLY A 584 36.78 21.88 1.75
C GLY A 584 36.82 20.36 1.97
N PHE A 585 35.71 19.75 2.38
CA PHE A 585 35.58 18.29 2.49
C PHE A 585 35.32 17.63 1.13
N THR A 586 35.56 16.32 1.07
CA THR A 586 35.51 15.49 -0.14
C THR A 586 34.78 14.16 0.12
N GLN A 587 34.66 13.30 -0.89
CA GLN A 587 34.14 11.94 -0.68
C GLN A 587 35.01 11.09 0.27
N PHE A 588 36.30 11.41 0.43
CA PHE A 588 37.17 10.74 1.40
C PHE A 588 36.76 11.03 2.84
N ASP A 589 36.21 12.20 3.13
CA ASP A 589 35.76 12.57 4.47
C ASP A 589 34.47 11.84 4.86
N TYR A 590 33.56 11.59 3.90
CA TYR A 590 32.41 10.70 4.10
C TYR A 590 32.84 9.24 4.32
N LEU A 591 33.85 8.75 3.59
CA LEU A 591 34.42 7.41 3.80
C LEU A 591 35.11 7.29 5.16
N ALA A 592 35.87 8.30 5.58
CA ALA A 592 36.51 8.36 6.89
C ALA A 592 35.48 8.33 8.03
N LEU A 593 34.42 9.16 7.95
CA LEU A 593 33.34 9.14 8.94
C LEU A 593 32.61 7.79 8.97
N ALA A 594 32.42 7.12 7.83
CA ALA A 594 31.84 5.77 7.79
C ALA A 594 32.74 4.73 8.49
N VAL A 595 34.07 4.84 8.34
CA VAL A 595 35.04 4.03 9.11
C VAL A 595 34.94 4.32 10.60
N ASP A 596 34.86 5.59 11.00
CA ASP A 596 34.82 5.99 12.41
C ASP A 596 33.50 5.59 13.10
N VAL A 597 32.36 5.72 12.43
CA VAL A 597 31.06 5.19 12.91
C VAL A 597 31.13 3.67 13.08
N VAL A 598 31.63 2.94 12.08
CA VAL A 598 31.80 1.48 12.16
C VAL A 598 32.75 1.10 13.31
N SER A 599 33.88 1.77 13.45
CA SER A 599 34.86 1.54 14.52
C SER A 599 34.20 1.75 15.89
N ARG A 600 33.51 2.89 16.07
CA ARG A 600 32.80 3.23 17.30
C ARG A 600 31.74 2.18 17.66
N VAL A 601 30.81 1.88 16.76
CA VAL A 601 29.73 0.92 17.04
C VAL A 601 30.29 -0.48 17.31
N THR A 602 31.24 -0.96 16.50
CA THR A 602 31.77 -2.32 16.68
C THR A 602 32.57 -2.52 17.97
N SER A 603 33.07 -1.44 18.57
CA SER A 603 33.70 -1.43 19.90
C SER A 603 32.71 -1.31 21.08
N GLN A 604 31.47 -0.86 20.84
CA GLN A 604 30.48 -0.52 21.87
C GLN A 604 29.27 -1.47 21.91
N ALA A 605 28.90 -2.07 20.77
CA ALA A 605 27.65 -2.82 20.61
C ALA A 605 27.83 -4.22 20.02
N VAL A 606 26.77 -5.03 20.16
CA VAL A 606 26.65 -6.32 19.48
C VAL A 606 26.07 -6.08 18.08
N VAL A 607 26.76 -6.56 17.05
CA VAL A 607 26.45 -6.29 15.63
C VAL A 607 26.33 -7.57 14.81
N HIS A 608 25.67 -7.50 13.66
CA HIS A 608 25.68 -8.57 12.65
C HIS A 608 26.94 -8.47 11.78
N PHE A 609 27.69 -9.58 11.70
CA PHE A 609 29.00 -9.57 11.03
C PHE A 609 28.91 -9.39 9.51
N SER A 610 27.86 -9.92 8.87
CA SER A 610 27.66 -9.81 7.42
C SER A 610 27.44 -8.36 6.96
N TRP A 611 26.69 -7.54 7.71
CA TRP A 611 26.56 -6.10 7.44
C TRP A 611 27.88 -5.35 7.62
N ILE A 612 28.64 -5.60 8.70
CA ILE A 612 29.96 -4.97 8.87
C ILE A 612 30.91 -5.36 7.73
N SER A 613 30.87 -6.62 7.29
CA SER A 613 31.65 -7.10 6.15
C SER A 613 31.27 -6.37 4.84
N ALA A 614 29.97 -6.26 4.55
CA ALA A 614 29.46 -5.55 3.39
C ALA A 614 29.82 -4.04 3.42
N ILE A 615 29.69 -3.38 4.57
CA ILE A 615 30.10 -1.97 4.77
C ILE A 615 31.59 -1.82 4.50
N LYS A 616 32.45 -2.63 5.12
CA LYS A 616 33.92 -2.53 4.98
C LYS A 616 34.38 -2.85 3.55
N SER A 617 33.74 -3.80 2.88
CA SER A 617 33.97 -4.12 1.46
C SER A 617 33.63 -2.93 0.55
N ALA A 618 32.48 -2.30 0.76
CA ALA A 618 32.09 -1.10 0.00
C ALA A 618 32.98 0.12 0.30
N ILE A 619 33.36 0.34 1.56
CA ILE A 619 34.35 1.38 1.94
C ILE A 619 35.65 1.17 1.18
N GLN A 620 36.19 -0.06 1.16
CA GLN A 620 37.45 -0.36 0.47
C GLN A 620 37.33 -0.08 -1.03
N LYS A 621 36.35 -0.70 -1.71
CA LYS A 621 36.12 -0.51 -3.16
C LYS A 621 35.94 0.97 -3.54
N LEU A 622 35.15 1.72 -2.79
CA LEU A 622 34.95 3.16 -3.02
C LEU A 622 36.22 3.97 -2.72
N SER A 623 37.03 3.58 -1.72
CA SER A 623 38.31 4.24 -1.44
C SER A 623 39.31 4.04 -2.59
N GLU A 624 39.36 2.83 -3.15
CA GLU A 624 40.20 2.48 -4.29
C GLU A 624 39.76 3.24 -5.56
N ASP A 625 38.47 3.20 -5.92
CA ASP A 625 37.91 3.97 -7.05
C ASP A 625 38.12 5.48 -6.87
N ARG A 626 37.92 6.04 -5.67
CA ARG A 626 38.15 7.45 -5.40
C ARG A 626 39.63 7.85 -5.50
N GLN A 627 40.56 6.96 -5.14
CA GLN A 627 41.99 7.18 -5.39
C GLN A 627 42.33 7.19 -6.89
N GLU A 628 41.75 6.28 -7.68
CA GLU A 628 41.93 6.28 -9.14
C GLU A 628 41.34 7.54 -9.79
N ILE A 629 40.13 7.96 -9.38
CA ILE A 629 39.49 9.19 -9.86
C ILE A 629 40.31 10.42 -9.47
N GLN A 630 40.85 10.50 -8.24
CA GLN A 630 41.70 11.61 -7.81
C GLN A 630 43.04 11.64 -8.57
N ALA A 631 43.70 10.49 -8.75
CA ALA A 631 44.94 10.42 -9.53
C ALA A 631 44.74 10.82 -11.00
N LYS A 632 43.53 10.62 -11.54
CA LYS A 632 43.15 10.97 -12.92
C LYS A 632 42.63 12.41 -13.08
N TYR A 633 42.04 12.99 -12.03
CA TYR A 633 41.46 14.34 -12.02
C TYR A 633 41.79 15.10 -10.72
N PRO A 634 43.06 15.48 -10.45
CA PRO A 634 43.47 16.02 -9.15
C PRO A 634 42.66 17.23 -8.68
N ASP A 635 42.41 18.19 -9.57
CA ASP A 635 41.70 19.45 -9.26
C ASP A 635 40.17 19.35 -9.45
N GLY A 636 39.63 18.15 -9.73
CA GLY A 636 38.24 17.99 -10.19
C GLY A 636 37.68 16.59 -9.99
N HIS A 637 38.07 15.92 -8.91
CA HIS A 637 37.53 14.61 -8.49
C HIS A 637 36.26 14.74 -7.66
N ALA A 638 36.05 15.88 -6.99
CA ALA A 638 34.87 16.16 -6.17
C ALA A 638 33.59 16.14 -7.03
N ASP A 639 33.63 16.70 -8.24
CA ASP A 639 32.51 16.76 -9.19
C ASP A 639 32.23 15.42 -9.90
N ARG A 640 32.91 14.34 -9.52
CA ARG A 640 32.79 13.04 -10.18
C ARG A 640 31.92 12.09 -9.39
N TRP A 641 31.16 11.30 -10.13
CA TRP A 641 30.61 10.05 -9.66
C TRP A 641 31.72 9.02 -9.44
N ALA A 642 31.49 8.07 -8.54
CA ALA A 642 32.21 6.80 -8.51
C ALA A 642 31.95 6.02 -9.80
N SER A 643 32.90 5.17 -10.20
CA SER A 643 32.78 4.38 -11.43
C SER A 643 31.58 3.43 -11.38
N ASP A 644 31.37 2.77 -10.24
CA ASP A 644 30.34 1.74 -10.00
C ASP A 644 29.79 1.84 -8.56
N TRP A 645 28.63 1.24 -8.29
CA TRP A 645 28.04 1.19 -6.95
C TRP A 645 28.47 -0.08 -6.20
N ALA A 646 29.34 0.11 -5.20
CA ALA A 646 30.12 -0.97 -4.61
C ALA A 646 29.40 -1.85 -3.57
N PHE A 647 28.19 -1.48 -3.13
CA PHE A 647 27.49 -2.08 -1.99
C PHE A 647 26.30 -2.96 -2.39
N GLU A 648 26.27 -4.18 -1.86
CA GLU A 648 25.16 -5.13 -1.96
C GLU A 648 24.59 -5.42 -0.57
N THR A 649 23.26 -5.48 -0.44
CA THR A 649 22.60 -5.93 0.80
C THR A 649 23.00 -7.39 1.08
N PRO A 650 23.63 -7.71 2.22
CA PRO A 650 24.03 -9.07 2.52
C PRO A 650 22.80 -10.00 2.67
N LYS A 651 22.97 -11.29 2.41
CA LYS A 651 21.94 -12.30 2.76
C LYS A 651 21.73 -12.32 4.27
N TYR A 652 20.50 -12.63 4.73
CA TYR A 652 20.19 -12.69 6.15
C TYR A 652 21.13 -13.64 6.89
N ASP A 653 21.66 -13.15 7.99
CA ASP A 653 22.47 -13.93 8.91
C ASP A 653 22.18 -13.49 10.35
N LYS A 654 21.70 -14.44 11.15
CA LYS A 654 21.43 -14.23 12.58
C LYS A 654 22.69 -14.28 13.44
N GLU A 655 23.86 -14.63 12.88
CA GLU A 655 25.11 -14.54 13.62
C GLU A 655 25.43 -13.09 14.00
N ARG A 656 25.50 -12.88 15.32
CA ARG A 656 25.82 -11.61 15.97
C ARG A 656 27.08 -11.76 16.82
N GLY A 657 27.77 -10.66 17.06
CA GLY A 657 28.85 -10.64 18.03
C GLY A 657 29.51 -9.29 18.20
N VAL A 658 30.71 -9.32 18.77
CA VAL A 658 31.52 -8.13 19.07
C VAL A 658 32.83 -8.22 18.30
N TYR A 659 33.31 -7.11 17.75
CA TYR A 659 34.70 -7.00 17.30
C TYR A 659 35.58 -6.58 18.48
N ASN A 660 36.61 -7.35 18.76
CA ASN A 660 37.65 -6.96 19.70
C ASN A 660 38.57 -5.92 19.03
N ALA A 661 39.27 -5.11 19.83
CA ALA A 661 40.18 -4.08 19.32
C ALA A 661 41.41 -4.60 18.54
N ASP A 662 41.67 -5.92 18.59
CA ASP A 662 42.67 -6.62 17.78
C ASP A 662 42.14 -7.07 16.40
N GLY A 663 40.88 -6.74 16.07
CA GLY A 663 40.19 -7.12 14.84
C GLY A 663 39.51 -8.50 14.89
N SER A 664 39.70 -9.28 15.95
CA SER A 664 39.07 -10.60 16.09
C SER A 664 37.58 -10.51 16.40
N THR A 665 36.78 -11.41 15.82
CA THR A 665 35.32 -11.48 15.99
C THR A 665 34.94 -12.51 17.04
N ARG A 666 34.20 -12.10 18.08
CA ARG A 666 33.59 -13.03 19.05
C ARG A 666 32.09 -13.18 18.76
N VAL A 667 31.72 -14.29 18.12
CA VAL A 667 30.30 -14.70 17.98
C VAL A 667 29.67 -14.88 19.36
N LEU A 668 28.47 -14.33 19.54
CA LEU A 668 27.66 -14.49 20.75
C LEU A 668 26.46 -15.38 20.44
N LYS A 669 26.30 -16.46 21.22
CA LYS A 669 25.10 -17.30 21.13
C LYS A 669 23.89 -16.55 21.71
N PHE A 670 22.76 -16.67 21.04
CA PHE A 670 21.53 -15.92 21.33
C PHE A 670 21.04 -16.05 22.79
N ASP A 671 21.14 -17.24 23.41
CA ASP A 671 20.89 -17.47 24.85
C ASP A 671 21.58 -16.48 25.80
N ALA A 672 22.76 -15.97 25.43
CA ALA A 672 23.54 -15.04 26.23
C ALA A 672 23.18 -13.56 25.96
N VAL A 673 22.37 -13.31 24.92
CA VAL A 673 21.79 -12.01 24.59
C VAL A 673 20.49 -11.84 25.39
N SER A 674 19.46 -12.66 25.16
CA SER A 674 18.13 -12.48 25.78
C SER A 674 18.21 -12.40 27.32
N ARG A 675 18.95 -13.32 27.95
CA ARG A 675 19.21 -13.31 29.41
C ARG A 675 19.98 -12.09 29.94
N ARG A 676 20.75 -11.40 29.09
CA ARG A 676 21.56 -10.22 29.48
C ARG A 676 20.75 -8.93 29.40
N TYR A 677 19.84 -8.84 28.43
CA TYR A 677 18.99 -7.66 28.25
C TYR A 677 17.62 -7.81 28.95
N GLY A 678 17.23 -9.02 29.36
CA GLY A 678 15.99 -9.30 30.09
C GLY A 678 14.77 -9.54 29.19
N TRP A 679 15.01 -10.04 27.98
CA TRP A 679 14.00 -10.31 26.94
C TRP A 679 13.71 -11.81 26.90
#